data_AF-A0A1F9P8G9-F1
#
_entry.id   AF-A0A1F9P8G9-F1
#
_cell.length_a   1.000
_cell.length_b   1.000
_cell.length_c   1.000
_cell.angle_alpha   90.00
_cell.angle_beta   90.00
_cell.angle_gamma   90.00
#
_symmetry.space_group_name_H-M   'P 1'
#
loop_
_entity.id
_entity.type
_entity.pdbx_description
1 polymer ?
#
loop_
_entity_poly.entity_id
_entity_poly.type
_entity_poly.pdbx_seq_one_letter_code
_entity_poly.pdbx_strand_id
1 'polypeptide(L)'
;MGPGKKDVINHIIESNWNNYSEEEKIRIIHDAADLEPEQSIIAVLAGITSYQFSVRNEARKGLELIRLKISNFFSEYEDKEQYLKGMKVSASVCFRIYSLIRPDMTPKENNYYFTLLLDFEGKGPYFAYLAVYNETIPLGAMEQMMNTFSDYRRLALVDQYLQATPSARLKFGFSFIRLLKSIKQRDAVINFYAALFDRQGDADPFLNNISNELKDPAKIVSNELQSQSPEIKIKGLKALAVISTKISSKLLIDILLTENVGKVRFAIYEIIENSSIGTYADMFYPILEIFYNCDTEEALKAFKALVVSGRLPLYTLLGMVRENQPSLMPVINTEFSTLSRISFFVIQDIALNREKYLKTNFDVNLACILGVIKKRPERAVKLLKRYDNISKDEIREDILCFTQKTKDLLSLEKQSIKSEFEVIIQGLSRESKKNNSLFRSMFKDSTEKKIEILKDKKQTGTLHFNGETIKGVNLSLSEFITPALSFNSCILDNCDLSGSVFANACYKKTIFYNIDMRKAQFESVNFDDAVFINVNAEGVLFRKCSFQNTSIFNSSFDHTLILGAPFLNSTISKTSFIQADLSGSCFACSKISAVSFVDSNIDQTDFSFVSARFCRFPFNSKSVIRTEGMDYNARQFQLSFEDMPRMNEPIVSEINMLIFSEFIHLGEIKFLKQNQHSLLTAFDIFRNKQADLFQIIPFLLHENIEFPGVDALDKKTPAGIYGFLLSLETMETLKQYLKKGPIIARRSKYPLIEGVFTIGSTGSIAQTSESDIDYWVCINEEHLNPKSIDLLRKKLGMIEHMAWDRFETKVTFFLVDILRAKNNDFGDSTLESSGSAQSRLLKEEFYRTMIYVAGKIPLWSVLPTSISINYYNSILTNISTIPNLMRYIDLGDIHAIPTSEYYGASIWQMFKWLKSPFKSVIKMALLEKYIYEYGKEFLLCNKYKDGWMNSGTRLKPAQNDSYYFLLNNLIKYYEAEQDQDTISLLLTCFFLKLGISNDSDIDHTVFGLRKILFEQCVMKWGWSKNRIF
;
A
#
# COMPACT_ATOMS: atom_id res chain seq x y z
N MET A 1 7.71 41.10 4.54
CA MET A 1 8.52 40.93 5.77
C MET A 1 9.74 40.06 5.47
N GLY A 2 10.94 40.46 5.92
CA GLY A 2 12.18 39.69 5.70
C GLY A 2 12.24 38.38 6.51
N PRO A 3 13.03 37.37 6.07
CA PRO A 3 13.10 36.04 6.68
C PRO A 3 13.47 36.07 8.19
N GLY A 4 14.31 37.01 8.62
CA GLY A 4 14.72 37.14 10.03
C GLY A 4 13.63 37.61 11.00
N LYS A 5 12.55 38.27 10.56
CA LYS A 5 11.42 38.64 11.44
C LYS A 5 10.45 37.47 11.66
N LYS A 6 10.35 36.55 10.69
CA LYS A 6 9.42 35.40 10.72
C LYS A 6 9.84 34.36 11.76
N ASP A 7 11.14 34.09 11.85
CA ASP A 7 11.70 33.10 12.79
C ASP A 7 11.71 33.56 14.24
N VAL A 8 11.79 34.87 14.45
CA VAL A 8 11.78 35.50 15.78
C VAL A 8 10.41 35.34 16.45
N ILE A 9 9.31 35.47 15.70
CA ILE A 9 7.94 35.35 16.23
C ILE A 9 7.67 33.95 16.80
N ASN A 10 8.03 32.88 16.08
CA ASN A 10 7.77 31.50 16.54
C ASN A 10 8.56 31.15 17.82
N HIS A 11 9.83 31.57 17.90
CA HIS A 11 10.66 31.33 19.07
C HIS A 11 10.17 32.11 20.32
N ILE A 12 9.73 33.35 20.10
CA ILE A 12 9.14 34.24 21.11
C ILE A 12 7.85 33.65 21.66
N ILE A 13 6.97 33.13 20.81
CA ILE A 13 5.71 32.50 21.22
C ILE A 13 5.98 31.29 22.13
N GLU A 14 6.76 30.32 21.67
CA GLU A 14 6.88 29.05 22.40
C GLU A 14 7.64 29.16 23.73
N SER A 15 8.55 30.13 23.86
CA SER A 15 9.35 30.33 25.07
C SER A 15 8.73 31.29 26.09
N ASN A 16 7.87 32.22 25.65
CA ASN A 16 7.39 33.31 26.49
C ASN A 16 5.87 33.56 26.41
N TRP A 17 5.08 32.71 25.74
CA TRP A 17 3.63 32.93 25.55
C TRP A 17 2.91 33.33 26.83
N ASN A 18 3.18 32.64 27.93
CA ASN A 18 2.52 32.88 29.21
C ASN A 18 2.88 34.23 29.85
N ASN A 19 4.02 34.81 29.49
CA ASN A 19 4.52 36.07 30.03
C ASN A 19 3.96 37.31 29.29
N TYR A 20 3.32 37.13 28.13
CA TYR A 20 2.73 38.25 27.37
C TYR A 20 1.39 38.71 27.95
N SER A 21 1.15 40.01 27.85
CA SER A 21 -0.15 40.64 28.13
C SER A 21 -1.22 40.17 27.14
N GLU A 22 -2.49 40.44 27.48
CA GLU A 22 -3.63 40.12 26.61
C GLU A 22 -3.51 40.75 25.22
N GLU A 23 -3.17 42.03 25.19
CA GLU A 23 -3.02 42.84 23.96
C GLU A 23 -1.86 42.34 23.11
N GLU A 24 -0.73 42.00 23.73
CA GLU A 24 0.42 41.41 23.03
C GLU A 24 0.07 40.05 22.41
N LYS A 25 -0.63 39.18 23.14
CA LYS A 25 -1.08 37.89 22.61
C LYS A 25 -2.02 38.05 21.40
N ILE A 26 -2.98 38.97 21.49
CA ILE A 26 -3.90 39.29 20.38
C ILE A 26 -3.12 39.83 19.18
N ARG A 27 -2.19 40.76 19.41
CA ARG A 27 -1.34 41.32 18.35
C ARG A 27 -0.50 40.24 17.67
N ILE A 28 0.11 39.33 18.45
CA ILE A 28 0.89 38.21 17.90
C ILE A 28 0.01 37.31 17.01
N ILE A 29 -1.24 37.03 17.41
CA ILE A 29 -2.18 36.26 16.60
C ILE A 29 -2.52 36.99 15.30
N HIS A 30 -2.74 38.31 15.35
CA HIS A 30 -3.01 39.11 14.16
C HIS A 30 -1.80 39.18 13.21
N ASP A 31 -0.60 39.44 13.75
CA ASP A 31 0.63 39.47 12.97
C ASP A 31 0.92 38.09 12.32
N ALA A 32 0.51 37.00 12.99
CA ALA A 32 0.62 35.65 12.44
C ALA A 32 -0.34 35.37 11.28
N ALA A 33 -1.41 36.14 11.09
CA ALA A 33 -2.37 35.95 10.00
C ALA A 33 -1.75 36.20 8.61
N ASP A 34 -0.68 37.00 8.53
CA ASP A 34 0.05 37.28 7.29
C ASP A 34 1.11 36.21 6.96
N LEU A 35 1.35 35.26 7.85
CA LEU A 35 2.31 34.18 7.65
C LEU A 35 1.72 33.01 6.85
N GLU A 36 2.60 32.11 6.41
CA GLU A 36 2.19 30.81 5.85
C GLU A 36 1.44 29.99 6.92
N PRO A 37 0.45 29.16 6.54
CA PRO A 37 -0.42 28.48 7.50
C PRO A 37 0.34 27.64 8.55
N GLU A 38 1.43 26.98 8.15
CA GLU A 38 2.31 26.17 9.00
C GLU A 38 3.10 26.96 10.06
N GLN A 39 3.29 28.26 9.83
CA GLN A 39 3.90 29.19 10.80
C GLN A 39 2.81 29.84 11.65
N SER A 40 1.74 30.29 11.00
CA SER A 40 0.59 30.96 11.63
C SER A 40 -0.05 30.10 12.72
N ILE A 41 -0.15 28.79 12.48
CA ILE A 41 -0.80 27.83 13.38
C ILE A 41 -0.17 27.81 14.78
N ILE A 42 1.12 28.13 14.94
CA ILE A 42 1.81 28.11 16.24
C ILE A 42 1.21 29.16 17.19
N ALA A 43 1.08 30.41 16.73
CA ALA A 43 0.45 31.49 17.48
C ALA A 43 -1.02 31.19 17.78
N VAL A 44 -1.73 30.68 16.77
CA VAL A 44 -3.16 30.36 16.87
C VAL A 44 -3.42 29.27 17.90
N LEU A 45 -2.66 28.17 17.89
CA LEU A 45 -2.83 27.08 18.86
C LEU A 45 -2.51 27.52 20.29
N ALA A 46 -1.46 28.32 20.49
CA ALA A 46 -1.15 28.90 21.80
C ALA A 46 -2.29 29.80 22.32
N GLY A 47 -2.92 30.57 21.42
CA GLY A 47 -4.11 31.37 21.72
C GLY A 47 -5.36 30.57 22.05
N ILE A 48 -5.59 29.43 21.38
CA ILE A 48 -6.73 28.53 21.66
C ILE A 48 -6.71 28.02 23.09
N THR A 49 -5.53 27.73 23.63
CA THR A 49 -5.34 27.24 25.01
C THR A 49 -5.28 28.36 26.06
N SER A 50 -5.40 29.64 25.67
CA SER A 50 -5.32 30.77 26.60
C SER A 50 -6.50 30.81 27.57
N TYR A 51 -6.26 31.26 28.81
CA TYR A 51 -7.32 31.51 29.80
C TYR A 51 -8.18 32.75 29.46
N GLN A 52 -7.66 33.68 28.65
CA GLN A 52 -8.34 34.92 28.24
C GLN A 52 -9.33 34.66 27.09
N PHE A 53 -10.58 35.06 27.28
CA PHE A 53 -11.65 34.83 26.30
C PHE A 53 -11.41 35.57 24.96
N SER A 54 -10.97 36.83 25.03
CA SER A 54 -10.61 37.67 23.88
C SER A 54 -9.53 37.03 23.02
N VAL A 55 -8.44 36.57 23.63
CA VAL A 55 -7.34 35.85 22.96
C VAL A 55 -7.84 34.57 22.28
N ARG A 56 -8.67 33.77 22.97
CA ARG A 56 -9.27 32.56 22.36
C ARG A 56 -10.15 32.90 21.16
N ASN A 57 -10.90 34.00 21.22
CA ASN A 57 -11.79 34.41 20.15
C ASN A 57 -11.01 34.84 18.90
N GLU A 58 -9.94 35.63 19.06
CA GLU A 58 -9.07 36.01 17.94
C GLU A 58 -8.29 34.80 17.40
N ALA A 59 -7.85 33.89 18.26
CA ALA A 59 -7.21 32.64 17.82
C ALA A 59 -8.15 31.80 16.93
N ARG A 60 -9.44 31.70 17.27
CA ARG A 60 -10.43 31.00 16.42
C ARG A 60 -10.60 31.67 15.05
N LYS A 61 -10.61 33.00 14.97
CA LYS A 61 -10.63 33.71 13.67
C LYS A 61 -9.36 33.43 12.87
N GLY A 62 -8.20 33.42 13.52
CA GLY A 62 -6.94 33.03 12.89
C GLY A 62 -6.97 31.61 12.32
N LEU A 63 -7.57 30.67 13.05
CA LEU A 63 -7.75 29.28 12.60
C LEU A 63 -8.63 29.16 11.35
N GLU A 64 -9.72 29.92 11.29
CA GLU A 64 -10.59 29.99 10.10
C GLU A 64 -9.84 30.55 8.88
N LEU A 65 -9.00 31.57 9.06
CA LEU A 65 -8.13 32.10 7.99
C LEU A 65 -7.12 31.05 7.50
N ILE A 66 -6.49 30.30 8.41
CA ILE A 66 -5.59 29.19 8.07
C ILE A 66 -6.34 28.14 7.25
N ARG A 67 -7.56 27.77 7.66
CA ARG A 67 -8.39 26.80 6.93
C ARG A 67 -8.71 27.27 5.52
N LEU A 68 -9.11 28.54 5.34
CA LEU A 68 -9.39 29.12 4.02
C LEU A 68 -8.14 29.13 3.13
N LYS A 69 -6.98 29.52 3.66
CA LYS A 69 -5.71 29.47 2.92
C LYS A 69 -5.38 28.06 2.44
N ILE A 70 -5.61 27.04 3.28
CA ILE A 70 -5.38 25.64 2.91
C ILE A 70 -6.37 25.19 1.83
N SER A 71 -7.65 25.53 1.97
CA SER A 71 -8.69 25.15 1.00
C SER A 71 -8.43 25.73 -0.39
N ASN A 72 -7.85 26.94 -0.47
CA ASN A 72 -7.46 27.56 -1.75
C ASN A 72 -6.36 26.78 -2.50
N PHE A 73 -5.59 25.91 -1.84
CA PHE A 73 -4.66 25.04 -2.57
C PHE A 73 -5.38 23.91 -3.32
N PHE A 74 -6.61 23.58 -2.93
CA PHE A 74 -7.39 22.49 -3.49
C PHE A 74 -8.50 22.98 -4.45
N SER A 75 -8.58 24.29 -4.73
CA SER A 75 -9.59 24.84 -5.65
C SER A 75 -9.34 24.49 -7.12
N GLU A 76 -8.09 24.26 -7.52
CA GLU A 76 -7.69 23.89 -8.88
C GLU A 76 -6.97 22.53 -8.89
N TYR A 77 -7.74 21.44 -8.87
CA TYR A 77 -7.22 20.06 -8.81
C TYR A 77 -6.28 19.67 -9.98
N GLU A 78 -6.31 20.41 -11.10
CA GLU A 78 -5.50 20.12 -12.28
C GLU A 78 -4.03 20.58 -12.11
N ASP A 79 -3.74 21.53 -11.21
CA ASP A 79 -2.37 21.93 -10.86
C ASP A 79 -1.77 21.01 -9.79
N LYS A 80 -0.95 20.06 -10.25
CA LYS A 80 -0.26 19.09 -9.38
C LYS A 80 0.70 19.74 -8.39
N GLU A 81 1.33 20.86 -8.74
CA GLU A 81 2.30 21.53 -7.86
C GLU A 81 1.56 22.26 -6.73
N GLN A 82 0.49 22.97 -7.07
CA GLN A 82 -0.38 23.62 -6.08
C GLN A 82 -1.04 22.60 -5.16
N TYR A 83 -1.58 21.51 -5.69
CA TYR A 83 -2.17 20.42 -4.90
C TYR A 83 -1.14 19.82 -3.93
N LEU A 84 0.07 19.52 -4.42
CA LEU A 84 1.14 18.99 -3.58
C LEU A 84 1.53 19.98 -2.47
N LYS A 85 1.59 21.27 -2.77
CA LYS A 85 1.82 22.32 -1.77
C LYS A 85 0.70 22.34 -0.72
N GLY A 86 -0.56 22.23 -1.14
CA GLY A 86 -1.72 22.10 -0.25
C GLY A 86 -1.59 20.91 0.71
N MET A 87 -1.23 19.74 0.18
CA MET A 87 -1.03 18.53 0.98
C MET A 87 0.09 18.69 2.02
N LYS A 88 1.20 19.31 1.63
CA LYS A 88 2.33 19.61 2.53
C LYS A 88 1.93 20.48 3.70
N VAL A 89 1.26 21.59 3.41
CA VAL A 89 0.84 22.59 4.40
C VAL A 89 -0.25 22.00 5.31
N SER A 90 -1.23 21.30 4.73
CA SER A 90 -2.28 20.61 5.47
C SER A 90 -1.69 19.58 6.45
N ALA A 91 -0.74 18.76 6.00
CA ALA A 91 -0.11 17.75 6.86
C ALA A 91 0.58 18.38 8.09
N SER A 92 1.36 19.43 7.88
CA SER A 92 2.08 20.15 8.94
C SER A 92 1.12 20.77 9.97
N VAL A 93 0.10 21.49 9.49
CA VAL A 93 -0.92 22.12 10.36
C VAL A 93 -1.71 21.08 11.15
N CYS A 94 -2.19 20.03 10.49
CA CYS A 94 -3.02 19.00 11.12
C CYS A 94 -2.23 18.15 12.11
N PHE A 95 -0.94 17.86 11.84
CA PHE A 95 -0.11 17.15 12.80
C PHE A 95 0.05 17.96 14.11
N ARG A 96 0.23 19.28 14.03
CA ARG A 96 0.33 20.15 15.22
C ARG A 96 -0.97 20.18 16.03
N ILE A 97 -2.11 20.07 15.36
CA ILE A 97 -3.41 19.93 16.05
C ILE A 97 -3.48 18.55 16.72
N TYR A 98 -3.12 17.50 16.00
CA TYR A 98 -3.11 16.12 16.50
C TYR A 98 -2.21 15.92 17.71
N SER A 99 -1.02 16.53 17.73
CA SER A 99 -0.08 16.43 18.85
C SER A 99 -0.57 17.06 20.15
N LEU A 100 -1.60 17.92 20.08
CA LEU A 100 -2.26 18.46 21.27
C LEU A 100 -3.23 17.46 21.91
N ILE A 101 -3.70 16.45 21.16
CA ILE A 101 -4.69 15.49 21.65
C ILE A 101 -4.02 14.56 22.67
N ARG A 102 -4.58 14.49 23.89
CA ARG A 102 -4.05 13.66 24.97
C ARG A 102 -5.13 12.72 25.52
N PRO A 103 -4.77 11.49 25.95
CA PRO A 103 -5.74 10.53 26.48
C PRO A 103 -6.54 11.02 27.70
N ASP A 104 -6.00 11.99 28.46
CA ASP A 104 -6.60 12.57 29.68
C ASP A 104 -7.54 13.75 29.43
N MET A 105 -7.78 14.12 28.17
CA MET A 105 -8.65 15.25 27.80
C MET A 105 -10.13 15.03 28.15
N THR A 106 -10.83 16.13 28.43
CA THR A 106 -12.28 16.10 28.63
C THR A 106 -13.02 15.77 27.33
N PRO A 107 -14.26 15.23 27.38
CA PRO A 107 -15.05 14.97 26.17
C PRO A 107 -15.26 16.21 25.28
N LYS A 108 -15.33 17.41 25.89
CA LYS A 108 -15.46 18.67 25.14
C LYS A 108 -14.19 19.03 24.37
N GLU A 109 -13.02 18.83 24.98
CA GLU A 109 -11.73 19.08 24.33
C GLU A 109 -11.49 18.06 23.22
N ASN A 110 -11.73 16.77 23.49
CA ASN A 110 -11.65 15.71 22.48
C ASN A 110 -12.54 16.04 21.27
N ASN A 111 -13.80 16.43 21.50
CA ASN A 111 -14.71 16.83 20.42
C ASN A 111 -14.22 18.05 19.65
N TYR A 112 -13.68 19.05 20.33
CA TYR A 112 -13.15 20.24 19.68
C TYR A 112 -11.99 19.90 18.73
N TYR A 113 -10.93 19.24 19.22
CA TYR A 113 -9.76 18.94 18.40
C TYR A 113 -10.04 17.90 17.31
N PHE A 114 -10.89 16.91 17.60
CA PHE A 114 -11.29 15.92 16.60
C PHE A 114 -12.11 16.54 15.47
N THR A 115 -13.08 17.40 15.81
CA THR A 115 -13.85 18.16 14.80
C THR A 115 -12.94 19.06 13.99
N LEU A 116 -12.01 19.75 14.66
CA LEU A 116 -11.07 20.64 14.01
C LEU A 116 -10.20 19.91 12.98
N LEU A 117 -9.69 18.73 13.30
CA LEU A 117 -8.95 17.91 12.34
C LEU A 117 -9.79 17.54 11.11
N LEU A 118 -11.06 17.19 11.31
CA LEU A 118 -11.97 16.83 10.22
C LEU A 118 -12.40 18.02 9.35
N ASP A 119 -12.19 19.26 9.81
CA ASP A 119 -12.49 20.48 9.06
C ASP A 119 -11.38 20.91 8.10
N PHE A 120 -10.16 20.40 8.28
CA PHE A 120 -9.07 20.67 7.35
C PHE A 120 -9.10 19.70 6.17
N GLU A 121 -9.16 20.24 4.96
CA GLU A 121 -8.93 19.48 3.73
C GLU A 121 -7.50 18.92 3.68
N GLY A 122 -7.28 17.86 2.88
CA GLY A 122 -6.00 17.16 2.79
C GLY A 122 -5.82 16.11 3.89
N LYS A 123 -4.83 16.29 4.78
CA LYS A 123 -4.41 15.29 5.77
C LYS A 123 -5.13 15.38 7.13
N GLY A 124 -6.07 16.31 7.31
CA GLY A 124 -6.88 16.42 8.52
C GLY A 124 -7.59 15.12 8.93
N PRO A 125 -8.38 14.49 8.02
CA PRO A 125 -9.03 13.22 8.29
C PRO A 125 -8.07 12.09 8.65
N TYR A 126 -6.87 12.05 8.04
CA TYR A 126 -5.84 11.05 8.34
C TYR A 126 -5.41 11.13 9.81
N PHE A 127 -5.11 12.33 10.31
CA PHE A 127 -4.71 12.51 11.71
C PHE A 127 -5.88 12.29 12.69
N ALA A 128 -7.12 12.58 12.28
CA ALA A 128 -8.30 12.20 13.06
C ALA A 128 -8.41 10.67 13.18
N TYR A 129 -8.29 9.94 12.07
CA TYR A 129 -8.25 8.48 12.08
C TYR A 129 -7.10 7.95 12.95
N LEU A 130 -5.91 8.52 12.85
CA LEU A 130 -4.75 8.12 13.63
C LEU A 130 -4.97 8.31 15.15
N ALA A 131 -5.72 9.34 15.56
CA ALA A 131 -6.08 9.53 16.97
C ALA A 131 -6.99 8.42 17.51
N VAL A 132 -7.90 7.92 16.68
CA VAL A 132 -8.74 6.76 17.04
C VAL A 132 -7.93 5.47 17.02
N TYR A 133 -7.11 5.27 15.98
CA TYR A 133 -6.29 4.07 15.79
C TYR A 133 -5.28 3.87 16.92
N ASN A 134 -4.62 4.93 17.36
CA ASN A 134 -3.67 4.92 18.48
C ASN A 134 -4.35 5.00 19.85
N GLU A 135 -5.69 4.97 19.91
CA GLU A 135 -6.49 5.07 21.13
C GLU A 135 -6.24 6.34 21.97
N THR A 136 -5.68 7.40 21.37
CA THR A 136 -5.61 8.73 22.02
C THR A 136 -7.00 9.34 22.14
N ILE A 137 -7.87 9.04 21.18
CA ILE A 137 -9.32 9.21 21.30
C ILE A 137 -9.95 7.81 21.39
N PRO A 138 -10.58 7.47 22.53
CA PRO A 138 -11.25 6.18 22.67
C PRO A 138 -12.36 5.98 21.63
N LEU A 139 -12.51 4.75 21.12
CA LEU A 139 -13.51 4.41 20.11
C LEU A 139 -14.93 4.83 20.51
N GLY A 140 -15.33 4.59 21.77
CA GLY A 140 -16.64 5.00 22.27
C GLY A 140 -16.84 6.52 22.32
N ALA A 141 -15.78 7.30 22.52
CA ALA A 141 -15.86 8.76 22.43
C ALA A 141 -16.08 9.20 20.98
N MET A 142 -15.37 8.58 20.02
CA MET A 142 -15.61 8.84 18.59
C MET A 142 -17.06 8.55 18.21
N GLU A 143 -17.62 7.40 18.61
CA GLU A 143 -19.03 7.05 18.33
C GLU A 143 -20.02 8.09 18.85
N GLN A 144 -19.80 8.64 20.05
CA GLN A 144 -20.66 9.70 20.62
C GLN A 144 -20.60 11.00 19.80
N MET A 145 -19.40 11.38 19.35
CA MET A 145 -19.18 12.61 18.57
C MET A 145 -19.80 12.51 17.17
N MET A 146 -19.81 11.33 16.56
CA MET A 146 -20.26 11.13 15.18
C MET A 146 -21.67 11.67 14.89
N ASN A 147 -22.59 11.61 15.85
CA ASN A 147 -23.97 12.08 15.67
C ASN A 147 -24.07 13.59 15.37
N THR A 148 -23.05 14.36 15.72
CA THR A 148 -23.01 15.82 15.54
C THR A 148 -22.32 16.27 14.25
N PHE A 149 -21.63 15.35 13.55
CA PHE A 149 -20.83 15.69 12.38
C PHE A 149 -21.64 15.70 11.08
N SER A 150 -21.21 16.54 10.13
CA SER A 150 -21.73 16.52 8.76
C SER A 150 -21.33 15.22 8.06
N ASP A 151 -22.13 14.77 7.09
CA ASP A 151 -21.86 13.53 6.36
C ASP A 151 -20.53 13.58 5.60
N TYR A 152 -20.09 14.76 5.16
CA TYR A 152 -18.76 14.99 4.60
C TYR A 152 -17.64 14.56 5.55
N ARG A 153 -17.68 15.00 6.82
CA ARG A 153 -16.67 14.63 7.83
C ARG A 153 -16.71 13.13 8.13
N ARG A 154 -17.90 12.55 8.22
CA ARG A 154 -18.09 11.11 8.44
C ARG A 154 -17.46 10.29 7.31
N LEU A 155 -17.78 10.64 6.06
CA LEU A 155 -17.24 9.99 4.87
C LEU A 155 -15.73 10.18 4.73
N ALA A 156 -15.20 11.34 5.10
CA ALA A 156 -13.75 11.57 5.13
C ALA A 156 -13.03 10.65 6.13
N LEU A 157 -13.63 10.37 7.30
CA LEU A 157 -13.07 9.41 8.26
C LEU A 157 -13.16 7.96 7.72
N VAL A 158 -14.28 7.60 7.07
CA VAL A 158 -14.43 6.30 6.41
C VAL A 158 -13.36 6.09 5.34
N ASP A 159 -13.08 7.09 4.52
CA ASP A 159 -12.03 7.05 3.50
C ASP A 159 -10.69 6.61 4.10
N GLN A 160 -10.36 7.11 5.30
CA GLN A 160 -9.11 6.76 5.96
C GLN A 160 -9.09 5.33 6.48
N TYR A 161 -10.22 4.86 7.00
CA TYR A 161 -10.43 3.49 7.48
C TYR A 161 -10.36 2.45 6.35
N LEU A 162 -10.91 2.75 5.17
CA LEU A 162 -10.88 1.82 4.03
C LEU A 162 -9.45 1.48 3.57
N GLN A 163 -8.50 2.36 3.84
CA GLN A 163 -7.08 2.19 3.51
C GLN A 163 -6.28 1.44 4.59
N ALA A 164 -6.91 1.02 5.69
CA ALA A 164 -6.25 0.28 6.77
C ALA A 164 -6.06 -1.21 6.45
N THR A 165 -5.18 -1.89 7.20
CA THR A 165 -4.93 -3.34 7.06
C THR A 165 -6.19 -4.15 7.39
N PRO A 166 -6.33 -5.39 6.87
CA PRO A 166 -7.45 -6.26 7.22
C PRO A 166 -7.68 -6.43 8.74
N SER A 167 -6.62 -6.57 9.53
CA SER A 167 -6.73 -6.70 11.00
C SER A 167 -7.21 -5.41 11.66
N ALA A 168 -6.70 -4.24 11.26
CA ALA A 168 -7.20 -2.95 11.74
C ALA A 168 -8.68 -2.76 11.36
N ARG A 169 -9.06 -3.15 10.14
CA ARG A 169 -10.45 -3.11 9.69
C ARG A 169 -11.36 -4.00 10.53
N LEU A 170 -10.92 -5.21 10.85
CA LEU A 170 -11.66 -6.13 11.70
C LEU A 170 -11.91 -5.53 13.10
N LYS A 171 -10.90 -4.87 13.70
CA LYS A 171 -11.02 -4.21 15.01
C LYS A 171 -12.09 -3.12 15.03
N PHE A 172 -12.17 -2.28 14.00
CA PHE A 172 -13.06 -1.09 14.00
C PHE A 172 -14.35 -1.24 13.18
N GLY A 173 -14.57 -2.38 12.51
CA GLY A 173 -15.61 -2.53 11.48
C GLY A 173 -17.03 -2.16 11.90
N PHE A 174 -17.48 -2.62 13.08
CA PHE A 174 -18.85 -2.33 13.55
C PHE A 174 -19.12 -0.84 13.76
N SER A 175 -18.16 -0.09 14.31
CA SER A 175 -18.29 1.36 14.51
C SER A 175 -18.39 2.09 13.18
N PHE A 176 -17.59 1.69 12.19
CA PHE A 176 -17.64 2.28 10.85
C PHE A 176 -18.90 1.88 10.06
N ILE A 177 -19.49 0.70 10.31
CA ILE A 177 -20.83 0.37 9.77
C ILE A 177 -21.88 1.34 10.32
N ARG A 178 -21.90 1.58 11.63
CA ARG A 178 -22.87 2.52 12.26
C ARG A 178 -22.72 3.91 11.66
N LEU A 179 -21.48 4.34 11.42
CA LEU A 179 -21.18 5.60 10.77
C LEU A 179 -21.75 5.64 9.35
N LEU A 180 -21.50 4.63 8.52
CA LEU A 180 -22.04 4.57 7.14
C LEU A 180 -23.58 4.57 7.11
N LYS A 181 -24.22 3.84 8.02
CA LYS A 181 -25.68 3.81 8.16
C LYS A 181 -26.28 5.14 8.64
N SER A 182 -25.47 6.01 9.25
CA SER A 182 -25.90 7.34 9.74
C SER A 182 -25.94 8.43 8.66
N ILE A 183 -25.38 8.16 7.48
CA ILE A 183 -25.31 9.10 6.35
C ILE A 183 -26.70 9.34 5.76
N LYS A 184 -27.04 10.61 5.50
CA LYS A 184 -28.36 11.07 5.02
C LYS A 184 -28.29 11.99 3.79
N GLN A 185 -27.18 12.67 3.56
CA GLN A 185 -27.02 13.66 2.50
C GLN A 185 -26.52 13.01 1.21
N ARG A 186 -27.34 13.09 0.16
CA ARG A 186 -27.01 12.51 -1.14
C ARG A 186 -25.81 13.20 -1.81
N ASP A 187 -25.76 14.52 -1.76
CA ASP A 187 -24.67 15.30 -2.36
C ASP A 187 -23.29 14.91 -1.79
N ALA A 188 -23.20 14.72 -0.46
CA ALA A 188 -21.99 14.22 0.19
C ALA A 188 -21.55 12.84 -0.33
N VAL A 189 -22.51 11.94 -0.54
CA VAL A 189 -22.26 10.59 -1.07
C VAL A 189 -21.75 10.64 -2.51
N ILE A 190 -22.36 11.45 -3.38
CA ILE A 190 -21.90 11.59 -4.78
C ILE A 190 -20.51 12.21 -4.85
N ASN A 191 -20.25 13.28 -4.10
CA ASN A 191 -18.93 13.90 -4.03
C ASN A 191 -17.87 12.92 -3.51
N PHE A 192 -18.20 12.11 -2.50
CA PHE A 192 -17.33 11.07 -1.98
C PHE A 192 -16.98 10.01 -3.04
N TYR A 193 -17.96 9.46 -3.75
CA TYR A 193 -17.70 8.46 -4.79
C TYR A 193 -16.93 9.03 -5.99
N ALA A 194 -17.20 10.28 -6.39
CA ALA A 194 -16.44 10.95 -7.42
C ALA A 194 -14.97 11.17 -7.01
N ALA A 195 -14.72 11.62 -5.77
CA ALA A 195 -13.37 11.77 -5.24
C ALA A 195 -12.63 10.42 -5.11
N LEU A 196 -13.34 9.35 -4.76
CA LEU A 196 -12.79 8.00 -4.71
C LEU A 196 -12.35 7.52 -6.11
N PHE A 197 -13.10 7.87 -7.16
CA PHE A 197 -12.71 7.61 -8.55
C PHE A 197 -11.39 8.33 -8.89
N ASP A 198 -11.28 9.62 -8.58
CA ASP A 198 -10.12 10.46 -8.93
C ASP A 198 -8.82 10.00 -8.26
N ARG A 199 -8.92 9.54 -7.01
CA ARG A 199 -7.77 8.96 -6.29
C ARG A 199 -7.49 7.50 -6.66
N GLN A 200 -8.21 6.94 -7.64
CA GLN A 200 -8.12 5.54 -8.04
C GLN A 200 -8.35 4.57 -6.85
N GLY A 201 -9.20 4.97 -5.90
CA GLY A 201 -9.53 4.16 -4.73
C GLY A 201 -10.39 2.95 -5.10
N ASP A 202 -10.16 1.83 -4.41
CA ASP A 202 -10.89 0.59 -4.67
C ASP A 202 -12.39 0.74 -4.36
N ALA A 203 -13.24 0.08 -5.17
CA ALA A 203 -14.69 0.04 -4.93
C ALA A 203 -14.98 -0.92 -3.77
N ASP A 204 -14.71 -0.45 -2.56
CA ASP A 204 -14.81 -1.28 -1.37
C ASP A 204 -16.27 -1.67 -1.12
N PRO A 205 -16.62 -2.97 -1.10
CA PRO A 205 -18.00 -3.37 -0.91
C PRO A 205 -18.53 -2.98 0.48
N PHE A 206 -17.66 -2.66 1.46
CA PHE A 206 -18.05 -2.09 2.75
C PHE A 206 -18.91 -0.81 2.60
N LEU A 207 -18.70 -0.03 1.54
CA LEU A 207 -19.49 1.17 1.23
C LEU A 207 -20.96 0.85 0.90
N ASN A 208 -21.33 -0.41 0.70
CA ASN A 208 -22.73 -0.79 0.52
C ASN A 208 -23.59 -0.60 1.77
N ASN A 209 -22.98 -0.37 2.93
CA ASN A 209 -23.68 0.00 4.15
C ASN A 209 -24.24 1.44 4.13
N ILE A 210 -23.92 2.26 3.11
CA ILE A 210 -24.63 3.53 2.83
C ILE A 210 -26.04 3.20 2.32
N SER A 211 -27.05 3.97 2.73
CA SER A 211 -28.43 3.80 2.25
C SER A 211 -28.52 3.76 0.72
N ASN A 212 -29.20 2.74 0.18
CA ASN A 212 -29.37 2.56 -1.27
C ASN A 212 -30.03 3.75 -1.95
N GLU A 213 -30.91 4.48 -1.26
CA GLU A 213 -31.57 5.67 -1.82
C GLU A 213 -30.60 6.81 -2.16
N LEU A 214 -29.48 6.91 -1.45
CA LEU A 214 -28.46 7.96 -1.62
C LEU A 214 -27.48 7.65 -2.75
N LYS A 215 -27.34 6.36 -3.10
CA LYS A 215 -26.41 5.89 -4.14
C LYS A 215 -27.14 5.22 -5.31
N ASP A 216 -28.44 5.45 -5.47
CA ASP A 216 -29.26 4.87 -6.52
C ASP A 216 -28.74 5.28 -7.91
N PRO A 217 -28.24 4.33 -8.73
CA PRO A 217 -27.74 4.60 -10.08
C PRO A 217 -28.77 5.29 -10.97
N ALA A 218 -30.06 4.94 -10.86
CA ALA A 218 -31.11 5.50 -11.70
C ALA A 218 -31.30 7.00 -11.40
N LYS A 219 -31.23 7.38 -10.12
CA LYS A 219 -31.26 8.80 -9.72
C LYS A 219 -30.04 9.56 -10.20
N ILE A 220 -28.86 8.93 -10.26
CA ILE A 220 -27.66 9.57 -10.81
C ILE A 220 -27.85 9.92 -12.28
N VAL A 221 -28.43 8.99 -13.04
CA VAL A 221 -28.74 9.19 -14.45
C VAL A 221 -29.79 10.29 -14.64
N SER A 222 -30.85 10.32 -13.84
CA SER A 222 -31.93 11.31 -13.98
C SER A 222 -31.56 12.70 -13.48
N ASN A 223 -30.63 12.82 -12.53
CA ASN A 223 -30.31 14.09 -11.88
C ASN A 223 -28.98 14.66 -12.40
N GLU A 224 -27.86 14.02 -12.07
CA GLU A 224 -26.53 14.56 -12.40
C GLU A 224 -26.25 14.52 -13.90
N LEU A 225 -26.58 13.43 -14.58
CA LEU A 225 -26.26 13.28 -16.01
C LEU A 225 -27.16 14.11 -16.94
N GLN A 226 -28.35 14.52 -16.47
CA GLN A 226 -29.24 15.45 -17.19
C GLN A 226 -28.93 16.93 -16.87
N SER A 227 -28.02 17.21 -15.94
CA SER A 227 -27.66 18.58 -15.58
C SER A 227 -27.04 19.32 -16.77
N GLN A 228 -27.30 20.62 -16.89
CA GLN A 228 -26.63 21.47 -17.88
C GLN A 228 -25.19 21.81 -17.47
N SER A 229 -24.81 21.59 -16.21
CA SER A 229 -23.44 21.84 -15.71
C SER A 229 -22.52 20.66 -16.04
N PRO A 230 -21.43 20.88 -16.81
CA PRO A 230 -20.45 19.83 -17.10
C PRO A 230 -19.80 19.26 -15.85
N GLU A 231 -19.57 20.08 -14.81
CA GLU A 231 -18.99 19.64 -13.54
C GLU A 231 -19.88 18.64 -12.81
N ILE A 232 -21.19 18.90 -12.79
CA ILE A 232 -22.18 18.00 -12.17
C ILE A 232 -22.26 16.69 -12.97
N LYS A 233 -22.26 16.76 -14.31
CA LYS A 233 -22.22 15.54 -15.15
C LYS A 233 -20.97 14.71 -14.88
N ILE A 234 -19.78 15.33 -14.83
CA ILE A 234 -18.51 14.64 -14.56
C ILE A 234 -18.55 13.97 -13.19
N LYS A 235 -19.00 14.66 -12.14
CA LYS A 235 -19.16 14.08 -10.80
C LYS A 235 -20.12 12.89 -10.84
N GLY A 236 -21.27 13.02 -11.52
CA GLY A 236 -22.24 11.95 -11.70
C GLY A 236 -21.64 10.72 -12.40
N LEU A 237 -20.93 10.92 -13.52
CA LEU A 237 -20.25 9.86 -14.27
C LEU A 237 -19.23 9.11 -13.40
N LYS A 238 -18.36 9.86 -12.71
CA LYS A 238 -17.34 9.30 -11.82
C LYS A 238 -17.95 8.52 -10.67
N ALA A 239 -18.96 9.08 -10.00
CA ALA A 239 -19.68 8.40 -8.92
C ALA A 239 -20.36 7.12 -9.43
N LEU A 240 -21.06 7.20 -10.56
CA LEU A 240 -21.73 6.05 -11.19
C LEU A 240 -20.74 4.92 -11.53
N ALA A 241 -19.52 5.27 -11.96
CA ALA A 241 -18.46 4.33 -12.30
C ALA A 241 -17.83 3.61 -11.10
N VAL A 242 -18.04 4.12 -9.89
CA VAL A 242 -17.62 3.45 -8.64
C VAL A 242 -18.77 2.65 -8.06
N ILE A 243 -19.99 3.18 -8.10
CA ILE A 243 -21.19 2.53 -7.55
C ILE A 243 -21.61 1.31 -8.40
N SER A 244 -21.56 1.43 -9.73
CA SER A 244 -22.09 0.42 -10.64
C SER A 244 -21.02 -0.58 -11.07
N THR A 245 -21.40 -1.85 -11.24
CA THR A 245 -20.50 -2.90 -11.76
C THR A 245 -20.07 -2.62 -13.21
N LYS A 246 -20.96 -2.09 -14.03
CA LYS A 246 -20.72 -1.59 -15.39
C LYS A 246 -21.78 -0.51 -15.69
N ILE A 247 -21.37 0.64 -16.21
CA ILE A 247 -22.32 1.64 -16.72
C ILE A 247 -22.86 1.12 -18.07
N SER A 248 -24.14 1.32 -18.35
CA SER A 248 -24.71 0.98 -19.65
C SER A 248 -23.91 1.61 -20.78
N SER A 249 -23.37 0.79 -21.69
CA SER A 249 -22.61 1.30 -22.83
C SER A 249 -23.48 2.18 -23.72
N LYS A 250 -24.77 1.87 -23.86
CA LYS A 250 -25.72 2.72 -24.59
C LYS A 250 -25.75 4.15 -24.02
N LEU A 251 -25.85 4.27 -22.69
CA LEU A 251 -25.83 5.57 -22.01
C LEU A 251 -24.51 6.31 -22.27
N LEU A 252 -23.37 5.60 -22.19
CA LEU A 252 -22.07 6.21 -22.45
C LEU A 252 -21.93 6.65 -23.91
N ILE A 253 -22.42 5.88 -24.87
CA ILE A 253 -22.42 6.21 -26.31
C ILE A 253 -23.28 7.46 -26.54
N ASP A 254 -24.49 7.49 -25.98
CA ASP A 254 -25.40 8.62 -26.13
C ASP A 254 -24.76 9.91 -25.61
N ILE A 255 -24.11 9.89 -24.45
CA ILE A 255 -23.39 11.05 -23.91
C ILE A 255 -22.16 11.37 -24.77
N LEU A 256 -21.35 10.38 -25.12
CA LEU A 256 -20.11 10.56 -25.88
C LEU A 256 -20.36 11.25 -27.24
N LEU A 257 -21.42 10.86 -27.96
CA LEU A 257 -21.74 11.37 -29.29
C LEU A 257 -22.50 12.70 -29.28
N THR A 258 -23.19 13.04 -28.20
CA THR A 258 -23.99 14.27 -28.09
C THR A 258 -23.28 15.42 -27.39
N GLU A 259 -22.22 15.13 -26.63
CA GLU A 259 -21.57 16.10 -25.76
C GLU A 259 -20.48 16.90 -26.47
N ASN A 260 -20.57 18.23 -26.36
CA ASN A 260 -19.61 19.15 -26.99
C ASN A 260 -18.44 19.49 -26.05
N VAL A 261 -18.60 19.30 -24.74
CA VAL A 261 -17.56 19.62 -23.75
C VAL A 261 -16.54 18.48 -23.61
N GLY A 262 -15.30 18.70 -24.06
CA GLY A 262 -14.22 17.71 -24.02
C GLY A 262 -13.96 17.12 -22.64
N LYS A 263 -14.01 17.91 -21.56
CA LYS A 263 -13.83 17.43 -20.18
C LYS A 263 -14.84 16.33 -19.77
N VAL A 264 -16.06 16.34 -20.31
CA VAL A 264 -17.06 15.30 -20.05
C VAL A 264 -16.70 14.02 -20.81
N ARG A 265 -16.27 14.13 -22.07
CA ARG A 265 -15.77 12.98 -22.85
C ARG A 265 -14.52 12.36 -22.20
N PHE A 266 -13.64 13.19 -21.63
CA PHE A 266 -12.47 12.73 -20.88
C PHE A 266 -12.86 11.84 -19.70
N ALA A 267 -13.94 12.19 -18.98
CA ALA A 267 -14.44 11.34 -17.90
C ALA A 267 -14.91 9.97 -18.42
N ILE A 268 -15.51 9.89 -19.61
CA ILE A 268 -15.91 8.62 -20.24
C ILE A 268 -14.68 7.79 -20.61
N TYR A 269 -13.68 8.40 -21.26
CA TYR A 269 -12.43 7.70 -21.59
C TYR A 269 -11.74 7.19 -20.33
N GLU A 270 -11.69 8.01 -19.28
CA GLU A 270 -11.09 7.65 -17.99
C GLU A 270 -11.86 6.52 -17.28
N ILE A 271 -13.20 6.48 -17.39
CA ILE A 271 -14.02 5.36 -16.87
C ILE A 271 -13.63 4.05 -17.55
N ILE A 272 -13.43 4.09 -18.87
CA ILE A 272 -13.05 2.91 -19.65
C ILE A 272 -11.61 2.53 -19.35
N GLU A 273 -10.69 3.50 -19.34
CA GLU A 273 -9.28 3.30 -18.96
C GLU A 273 -9.18 2.64 -17.59
N ASN A 274 -9.93 3.11 -16.60
CA ASN A 274 -9.91 2.58 -15.23
C ASN A 274 -10.66 1.24 -15.06
N SER A 275 -11.28 0.71 -16.11
CA SER A 275 -12.00 -0.58 -16.07
C SER A 275 -11.10 -1.78 -16.39
N SER A 276 -11.57 -2.99 -16.06
CA SER A 276 -10.90 -4.23 -16.48
C SER A 276 -10.92 -4.34 -18.01
N ILE A 277 -9.82 -4.82 -18.60
CA ILE A 277 -9.72 -4.96 -20.06
C ILE A 277 -10.92 -5.76 -20.61
N GLY A 278 -11.49 -5.32 -21.74
CA GLY A 278 -12.63 -5.99 -22.36
C GLY A 278 -14.01 -5.62 -21.79
N THR A 279 -14.10 -4.89 -20.67
CA THR A 279 -15.40 -4.53 -20.05
C THR A 279 -16.30 -3.74 -21.00
N TYR A 280 -15.71 -2.85 -21.79
CA TYR A 280 -16.39 -1.92 -22.70
C TYR A 280 -15.94 -2.14 -24.16
N ALA A 281 -15.85 -3.39 -24.61
CA ALA A 281 -15.46 -3.73 -25.98
C ALA A 281 -16.41 -3.13 -27.04
N ASP A 282 -17.67 -2.90 -26.67
CA ASP A 282 -18.72 -2.26 -27.47
C ASP A 282 -18.53 -0.74 -27.62
N MET A 283 -17.75 -0.09 -26.74
CA MET A 283 -17.40 1.32 -26.87
C MET A 283 -16.31 1.59 -27.92
N PHE A 284 -15.68 0.55 -28.48
CA PHE A 284 -14.51 0.69 -29.37
C PHE A 284 -14.82 1.56 -30.60
N TYR A 285 -15.84 1.22 -31.39
CA TYR A 285 -16.15 1.97 -32.61
C TYR A 285 -16.66 3.40 -32.36
N PRO A 286 -17.55 3.65 -31.38
CA PRO A 286 -17.94 5.02 -31.02
C PRO A 286 -16.76 5.91 -30.62
N ILE A 287 -15.81 5.37 -29.87
CA ILE A 287 -14.59 6.13 -29.50
C ILE A 287 -13.71 6.34 -30.73
N LEU A 288 -13.58 5.33 -31.59
CA LEU A 288 -12.75 5.40 -32.79
C LEU A 288 -13.22 6.48 -33.77
N GLU A 289 -14.54 6.68 -33.90
CA GLU A 289 -15.13 7.72 -34.75
C GLU A 289 -14.70 9.14 -34.34
N ILE A 290 -14.66 9.40 -33.02
CA ILE A 290 -14.19 10.67 -32.46
C ILE A 290 -12.66 10.76 -32.52
N PHE A 291 -11.98 9.65 -32.22
CA PHE A 291 -10.53 9.56 -32.14
C PHE A 291 -9.84 10.19 -33.35
N TYR A 292 -10.31 9.90 -34.57
CA TYR A 292 -9.68 10.41 -35.79
C TYR A 292 -9.75 11.92 -35.98
N ASN A 293 -10.71 12.60 -35.35
CA ASN A 293 -11.00 14.02 -35.58
C ASN A 293 -10.71 14.93 -34.37
N CYS A 294 -10.28 14.36 -33.25
CA CYS A 294 -10.01 15.11 -32.02
C CYS A 294 -8.55 15.62 -31.94
N ASP A 295 -8.29 16.55 -31.02
CA ASP A 295 -6.94 17.07 -30.78
C ASP A 295 -6.03 16.01 -30.12
N THR A 296 -4.73 16.31 -30.05
CA THR A 296 -3.73 15.37 -29.51
C THR A 296 -3.98 14.96 -28.05
N GLU A 297 -4.51 15.85 -27.22
CA GLU A 297 -4.76 15.55 -25.80
C GLU A 297 -5.94 14.57 -25.66
N GLU A 298 -7.03 14.86 -26.36
CA GLU A 298 -8.19 13.98 -26.42
C GLU A 298 -7.83 12.64 -27.07
N ALA A 299 -7.10 12.65 -28.18
CA ALA A 299 -6.69 11.46 -28.91
C ALA A 299 -5.87 10.51 -28.04
N LEU A 300 -4.98 11.02 -27.20
CA LEU A 300 -4.23 10.19 -26.25
C LEU A 300 -5.16 9.52 -25.24
N LYS A 301 -6.12 10.25 -24.65
CA LYS A 301 -7.10 9.69 -23.69
C LYS A 301 -7.99 8.64 -24.36
N ALA A 302 -8.50 8.95 -25.56
CA ALA A 302 -9.29 8.04 -26.37
C ALA A 302 -8.49 6.78 -26.74
N PHE A 303 -7.20 6.91 -27.13
CA PHE A 303 -6.32 5.76 -27.40
C PHE A 303 -6.20 4.84 -26.18
N LYS A 304 -5.98 5.38 -24.97
CA LYS A 304 -5.93 4.57 -23.74
C LYS A 304 -7.24 3.81 -23.51
N ALA A 305 -8.38 4.46 -23.74
CA ALA A 305 -9.69 3.81 -23.66
C ALA A 305 -9.86 2.71 -24.73
N LEU A 306 -9.40 2.93 -25.97
CA LEU A 306 -9.42 1.93 -27.05
C LEU A 306 -8.56 0.71 -26.70
N VAL A 307 -7.37 0.89 -26.12
CA VAL A 307 -6.54 -0.21 -25.63
C VAL A 307 -7.29 -1.05 -24.59
N VAL A 308 -7.87 -0.40 -23.59
CA VAL A 308 -8.55 -1.09 -22.48
C VAL A 308 -9.91 -1.68 -22.91
N SER A 309 -10.54 -1.17 -23.96
CA SER A 309 -11.74 -1.79 -24.54
C SER A 309 -11.49 -3.25 -24.95
N GLY A 310 -10.23 -3.62 -25.25
CA GLY A 310 -9.82 -4.99 -25.55
C GLY A 310 -10.45 -5.58 -26.82
N ARG A 311 -11.04 -4.75 -27.68
CA ARG A 311 -11.79 -5.23 -28.87
C ARG A 311 -10.90 -5.82 -29.96
N LEU A 312 -9.68 -5.28 -30.11
CA LEU A 312 -8.67 -5.68 -31.09
C LEU A 312 -7.31 -5.90 -30.42
N PRO A 313 -6.43 -6.74 -30.99
CA PRO A 313 -5.04 -6.80 -30.56
C PRO A 313 -4.36 -5.43 -30.65
N LEU A 314 -3.48 -5.13 -29.70
CA LEU A 314 -2.86 -3.80 -29.61
C LEU A 314 -2.02 -3.48 -30.84
N TYR A 315 -1.26 -4.44 -31.37
CA TYR A 315 -0.50 -4.23 -32.60
C TYR A 315 -1.37 -3.81 -33.80
N THR A 316 -2.64 -4.23 -33.86
CA THR A 316 -3.59 -3.81 -34.91
C THR A 316 -4.04 -2.37 -34.69
N LEU A 317 -4.39 -2.02 -33.45
CA LEU A 317 -4.76 -0.64 -33.09
C LEU A 317 -3.61 0.33 -33.39
N LEU A 318 -2.36 -0.04 -33.08
CA LEU A 318 -1.18 0.75 -33.43
C LEU A 318 -1.03 0.95 -34.94
N GLY A 319 -1.35 -0.06 -35.76
CA GLY A 319 -1.43 0.09 -37.22
C GLY A 319 -2.44 1.16 -37.64
N MET A 320 -3.63 1.12 -37.06
CA MET A 320 -4.69 2.12 -37.32
C MET A 320 -4.26 3.54 -36.91
N VAL A 321 -3.54 3.70 -35.79
CA VAL A 321 -2.99 5.00 -35.38
C VAL A 321 -1.99 5.51 -36.41
N ARG A 322 -1.08 4.66 -36.92
CA ARG A 322 -0.10 5.09 -37.93
C ARG A 322 -0.74 5.54 -39.23
N GLU A 323 -1.80 4.87 -39.64
CA GLU A 323 -2.51 5.19 -40.88
C GLU A 323 -3.30 6.49 -40.79
N ASN A 324 -3.95 6.74 -39.65
CA ASN A 324 -4.96 7.81 -39.53
C ASN A 324 -4.52 9.00 -38.65
N GLN A 325 -3.59 8.80 -37.70
CA GLN A 325 -3.03 9.83 -36.82
C GLN A 325 -1.54 9.60 -36.51
N PRO A 326 -0.65 9.65 -37.52
CA PRO A 326 0.77 9.37 -37.33
C PRO A 326 1.48 10.32 -36.35
N SER A 327 1.00 11.55 -36.20
CA SER A 327 1.53 12.55 -35.25
C SER A 327 1.35 12.16 -33.78
N LEU A 328 0.44 11.22 -33.47
CA LEU A 328 0.20 10.74 -32.11
C LEU A 328 1.24 9.70 -31.65
N MET A 329 1.94 9.04 -32.58
CA MET A 329 2.90 7.98 -32.26
C MET A 329 4.03 8.41 -31.31
N PRO A 330 4.68 9.59 -31.47
CA PRO A 330 5.68 10.05 -30.50
C PRO A 330 5.09 10.26 -29.09
N VAL A 331 3.84 10.71 -28.99
CA VAL A 331 3.13 10.91 -27.72
C VAL A 331 2.83 9.57 -27.05
N ILE A 332 2.36 8.58 -27.84
CA ILE A 332 2.14 7.20 -27.38
C ILE A 332 3.45 6.55 -26.92
N ASN A 333 4.54 6.72 -27.66
CA ASN A 333 5.85 6.20 -27.27
C ASN A 333 6.36 6.87 -25.98
N THR A 334 6.09 8.16 -25.80
CA THR A 334 6.40 8.87 -24.56
C THR A 334 5.60 8.31 -23.39
N GLU A 335 4.29 8.13 -23.55
CA GLU A 335 3.41 7.48 -22.58
C GLU A 335 3.91 6.07 -22.21
N PHE A 336 4.25 5.23 -23.19
CA PHE A 336 4.74 3.88 -22.93
C PHE A 336 6.07 3.88 -22.17
N SER A 337 6.94 4.86 -22.40
CA SER A 337 8.20 5.04 -21.66
C SER A 337 8.01 5.43 -20.20
N THR A 338 6.81 5.82 -19.77
CA THR A 338 6.49 6.06 -18.35
C THR A 338 6.24 4.76 -17.56
N LEU A 339 6.10 3.62 -18.25
CA LEU A 339 5.69 2.35 -17.68
C LEU A 339 4.34 2.44 -16.93
N SER A 340 3.39 3.19 -17.50
CA SER A 340 2.04 3.32 -16.96
C SER A 340 1.28 1.99 -17.00
N ARG A 341 0.04 1.98 -16.48
CA ARG A 341 -0.85 0.82 -16.60
C ARG A 341 -1.05 0.40 -18.06
N ILE A 342 -1.03 1.33 -19.00
CA ILE A 342 -1.19 0.98 -20.43
C ILE A 342 0.05 0.23 -20.95
N SER A 343 1.25 0.62 -20.50
CA SER A 343 2.48 -0.12 -20.82
C SER A 343 2.42 -1.59 -20.38
N PHE A 344 1.68 -1.90 -19.30
CA PHE A 344 1.49 -3.29 -18.87
C PHE A 344 0.79 -4.16 -19.93
N PHE A 345 -0.23 -3.64 -20.61
CA PHE A 345 -0.90 -4.35 -21.70
C PHE A 345 0.00 -4.48 -22.93
N VAL A 346 0.79 -3.44 -23.22
CA VAL A 346 1.76 -3.45 -24.32
C VAL A 346 2.81 -4.55 -24.11
N ILE A 347 3.32 -4.68 -22.89
CA ILE A 347 4.36 -5.67 -22.56
C ILE A 347 3.83 -7.09 -22.62
N GLN A 348 2.56 -7.30 -22.23
CA GLN A 348 1.90 -8.58 -22.46
C GLN A 348 1.73 -8.89 -23.95
N ASP A 349 1.35 -7.89 -24.77
CA ASP A 349 1.23 -8.07 -26.22
C ASP A 349 2.60 -8.32 -26.88
N ILE A 350 3.68 -7.69 -26.39
CA ILE A 350 5.06 -8.00 -26.81
C ILE A 350 5.43 -9.45 -26.49
N ALA A 351 5.06 -9.95 -25.30
CA ALA A 351 5.34 -11.32 -24.89
C ALA A 351 4.59 -12.37 -25.71
N LEU A 352 3.37 -12.06 -26.16
CA LEU A 352 2.54 -12.95 -26.99
C LEU A 352 2.89 -12.84 -28.48
N ASN A 353 3.17 -11.63 -28.98
CA ASN A 353 3.26 -11.31 -30.40
C ASN A 353 4.65 -10.77 -30.79
N ARG A 354 5.72 -11.41 -30.29
CA ARG A 354 7.12 -10.98 -30.41
C ARG A 354 7.51 -10.50 -31.82
N GLU A 355 7.14 -11.25 -32.87
CA GLU A 355 7.50 -10.89 -34.25
C GLU A 355 6.94 -9.53 -34.70
N LYS A 356 5.73 -9.17 -34.27
CA LYS A 356 5.09 -7.90 -34.63
C LYS A 356 5.83 -6.71 -34.02
N TYR A 357 6.45 -6.90 -32.86
CA TYR A 357 7.20 -5.89 -32.11
C TYR A 357 8.71 -5.89 -32.41
N LEU A 358 9.18 -6.85 -33.20
CA LEU A 358 10.52 -6.84 -33.78
C LEU A 358 10.55 -6.28 -35.21
N LYS A 359 9.38 -6.26 -35.88
CA LYS A 359 9.21 -5.77 -37.25
C LYS A 359 8.45 -4.44 -37.26
N THR A 360 7.13 -4.49 -37.29
CA THR A 360 6.26 -3.33 -37.57
C THR A 360 6.10 -2.34 -36.41
N ASN A 361 6.29 -2.79 -35.17
CA ASN A 361 6.10 -1.98 -33.94
C ASN A 361 7.38 -1.91 -33.10
N PHE A 362 8.53 -1.81 -33.75
CA PHE A 362 9.83 -1.79 -33.07
C PHE A 362 10.02 -0.55 -32.19
N ASP A 363 9.54 0.61 -32.62
CA ASP A 363 9.53 1.87 -31.85
C ASP A 363 8.77 1.75 -30.52
N VAL A 364 7.63 1.05 -30.51
CA VAL A 364 6.84 0.80 -29.29
C VAL A 364 7.60 -0.12 -28.33
N ASN A 365 8.30 -1.13 -28.86
CA ASN A 365 9.17 -2.00 -28.08
C ASN A 365 10.34 -1.21 -27.46
N LEU A 366 10.97 -0.35 -28.26
CA LEU A 366 12.01 0.58 -27.79
C LEU A 366 11.49 1.56 -26.71
N ALA A 367 10.25 2.03 -26.81
CA ALA A 367 9.65 2.87 -25.80
C ALA A 367 9.51 2.16 -24.45
N CYS A 368 9.08 0.90 -24.44
CA CYS A 368 9.02 0.08 -23.23
C CYS A 368 10.43 -0.18 -22.65
N ILE A 369 11.40 -0.46 -23.51
CA ILE A 369 12.82 -0.61 -23.15
C ILE A 369 13.35 0.68 -22.51
N LEU A 370 13.11 1.83 -23.12
CA LEU A 370 13.51 3.13 -22.57
C LEU A 370 12.89 3.35 -21.20
N GLY A 371 11.62 2.98 -20.99
CA GLY A 371 10.98 3.06 -19.68
C GLY A 371 11.70 2.24 -18.61
N VAL A 372 12.14 1.02 -18.92
CA VAL A 372 12.92 0.20 -17.98
C VAL A 372 14.32 0.75 -17.76
N ILE A 373 14.97 1.30 -18.78
CA ILE A 373 16.24 2.01 -18.66
C ILE A 373 16.09 3.26 -17.78
N LYS A 374 15.02 4.05 -17.97
CA LYS A 374 14.63 5.18 -17.12
C LYS A 374 14.25 4.78 -15.69
N LYS A 375 14.13 3.49 -15.39
CA LYS A 375 13.94 2.99 -14.02
C LYS A 375 15.24 2.42 -13.42
N ARG A 376 16.00 1.66 -14.21
CA ARG A 376 17.16 0.86 -13.78
C ARG A 376 18.28 0.87 -14.84
N PRO A 377 18.89 2.03 -15.15
CA PRO A 377 19.84 2.15 -16.25
C PRO A 377 21.12 1.34 -15.99
N GLU A 378 21.49 1.14 -14.72
CA GLU A 378 22.65 0.33 -14.34
C GLU A 378 22.50 -1.12 -14.79
N ARG A 379 21.26 -1.66 -14.78
CA ARG A 379 20.99 -3.03 -15.21
C ARG A 379 21.10 -3.18 -16.73
N ALA A 380 20.59 -2.20 -17.47
CA ALA A 380 20.72 -2.15 -18.92
C ALA A 380 22.20 -2.04 -19.34
N VAL A 381 22.97 -1.15 -18.69
CA VAL A 381 24.43 -1.05 -18.93
C VAL A 381 25.13 -2.37 -18.64
N LYS A 382 24.83 -3.04 -17.52
CA LYS A 382 25.44 -4.34 -17.19
C LYS A 382 25.16 -5.40 -18.25
N LEU A 383 23.95 -5.41 -18.81
CA LEU A 383 23.54 -6.32 -19.87
C LEU A 383 24.26 -6.01 -21.18
N LEU A 384 24.21 -4.75 -21.63
CA LEU A 384 24.79 -4.31 -22.89
C LEU A 384 26.31 -4.51 -22.96
N LYS A 385 27.03 -4.39 -21.84
CA LYS A 385 28.47 -4.67 -21.77
C LYS A 385 28.87 -6.08 -22.21
N ARG A 386 27.96 -7.06 -22.19
CA ARG A 386 28.25 -8.42 -22.69
C ARG A 386 28.50 -8.44 -24.20
N TYR A 387 28.00 -7.44 -24.91
CA TYR A 387 28.15 -7.29 -26.35
C TYR A 387 29.40 -6.50 -26.76
N ASP A 388 30.16 -5.94 -25.80
CA ASP A 388 31.39 -5.16 -26.05
C ASP A 388 32.42 -5.91 -26.92
N ASN A 389 32.43 -7.25 -26.89
CA ASN A 389 33.39 -8.09 -27.61
C ASN A 389 32.79 -8.83 -28.83
N ILE A 390 31.49 -8.71 -29.10
CA ILE A 390 30.76 -9.57 -30.06
C ILE A 390 30.11 -8.74 -31.19
N SER A 391 29.85 -7.45 -30.99
CA SER A 391 29.17 -6.60 -31.97
C SER A 391 30.12 -5.94 -32.98
N LYS A 392 29.58 -5.55 -34.15
CA LYS A 392 30.27 -4.66 -35.11
C LYS A 392 30.78 -3.39 -34.40
N ASP A 393 31.89 -2.81 -34.87
CA ASP A 393 32.55 -1.65 -34.24
C ASP A 393 31.57 -0.49 -33.96
N GLU A 394 30.66 -0.21 -34.89
CA GLU A 394 29.64 0.83 -34.73
C GLU A 394 28.64 0.63 -33.58
N ILE A 395 28.14 -0.59 -33.36
CA ILE A 395 27.21 -0.88 -32.24
C ILE A 395 27.97 -0.80 -30.90
N ARG A 396 29.23 -1.21 -30.91
CA ARG A 396 30.11 -1.13 -29.75
C ARG A 396 30.34 0.33 -29.34
N GLU A 397 30.59 1.23 -30.29
CA GLU A 397 30.73 2.66 -30.03
C GLU A 397 29.47 3.26 -29.39
N ASP A 398 28.28 2.94 -29.92
CA ASP A 398 27.01 3.39 -29.34
C ASP A 398 26.83 2.89 -27.89
N ILE A 399 27.12 1.61 -27.62
CA ILE A 399 27.02 1.01 -26.28
C ILE A 399 28.00 1.69 -25.30
N LEU A 400 29.21 2.01 -25.76
CA LEU A 400 30.20 2.74 -24.96
C LEU A 400 29.71 4.16 -24.65
N CYS A 401 29.17 4.87 -25.65
CA CYS A 401 28.59 6.20 -25.48
C CYS A 401 27.42 6.18 -24.48
N PHE A 402 26.46 5.27 -24.67
CA PHE A 402 25.33 5.06 -23.76
C PHE A 402 25.80 4.75 -22.32
N THR A 403 26.81 3.88 -22.19
CA THR A 403 27.39 3.52 -20.89
C THR A 403 28.03 4.72 -20.22
N GLN A 404 28.78 5.53 -20.96
CA GLN A 404 29.43 6.72 -20.42
C GLN A 404 28.39 7.78 -20.01
N LYS A 405 27.43 8.09 -20.89
CA LYS A 405 26.32 8.99 -20.60
C LYS A 405 25.54 8.57 -19.35
N THR A 406 25.23 7.27 -19.23
CA THR A 406 24.57 6.73 -18.04
C THR A 406 25.38 6.97 -16.77
N LYS A 407 26.71 6.74 -16.81
CA LYS A 407 27.58 7.01 -15.65
C LYS A 407 27.59 8.50 -15.31
N ASP A 408 27.64 9.38 -16.30
CA ASP A 408 27.67 10.83 -16.10
C ASP A 408 26.36 11.31 -15.45
N LEU A 409 25.20 10.86 -15.94
CA LEU A 409 23.90 11.17 -15.34
C LEU A 409 23.77 10.64 -13.90
N LEU A 410 24.23 9.41 -13.63
CA LEU A 410 24.25 8.86 -12.27
C LEU A 410 25.23 9.60 -11.34
N SER A 411 26.31 10.17 -11.89
CA SER A 411 27.22 11.04 -11.15
C SER A 411 26.54 12.37 -10.81
N LEU A 412 25.85 12.98 -11.76
CA LEU A 412 25.05 14.21 -11.56
C LEU A 412 23.95 13.99 -10.52
N GLU A 413 23.26 12.84 -10.54
CA GLU A 413 22.30 12.45 -9.49
C GLU A 413 22.97 12.40 -8.11
N LYS A 414 24.12 11.74 -8.00
CA LYS A 414 24.87 11.66 -6.74
C LYS A 414 25.34 13.03 -6.25
N GLN A 415 25.68 13.94 -7.17
CA GLN A 415 26.07 15.31 -6.86
C GLN A 415 24.87 16.14 -6.40
N SER A 416 23.73 16.07 -7.09
CA SER A 416 22.46 16.71 -6.72
C SER A 416 22.02 16.34 -5.31
N ILE A 417 22.10 15.05 -4.95
CA ILE A 417 21.80 14.57 -3.59
C ILE A 417 22.74 15.18 -2.53
N LYS A 418 24.02 15.41 -2.88
CA LYS A 418 25.00 15.98 -1.95
C LYS A 418 24.88 17.50 -1.83
N SER A 419 24.64 18.19 -2.95
CA SER A 419 24.67 19.67 -3.01
C SER A 419 23.67 20.33 -2.07
N GLU A 420 22.52 19.68 -1.81
CA GLU A 420 21.52 20.14 -0.84
C GLU A 420 22.11 20.28 0.59
N PHE A 421 23.12 19.47 0.94
CA PHE A 421 23.75 19.45 2.27
C PHE A 421 25.14 20.10 2.29
N GLU A 422 25.85 20.14 1.17
CA GLU A 422 27.20 20.74 1.08
C GLU A 422 27.23 22.20 1.51
N VAL A 423 26.18 22.97 1.23
CA VAL A 423 26.04 24.36 1.68
C VAL A 423 26.11 24.45 3.21
N ILE A 424 25.40 23.56 3.91
CA ILE A 424 25.38 23.49 5.38
C ILE A 424 26.77 23.08 5.90
N ILE A 425 27.36 22.04 5.32
CA ILE A 425 28.68 21.51 5.71
C ILE A 425 29.79 22.57 5.52
N GLN A 426 29.75 23.31 4.41
CA GLN A 426 30.67 24.42 4.15
C GLN A 426 30.49 25.56 5.16
N GLY A 427 29.25 25.86 5.56
CA GLY A 427 28.93 26.80 6.64
C GLY A 427 29.60 26.39 7.97
N LEU A 428 29.39 25.16 8.41
CA LEU A 428 29.99 24.59 9.63
C LEU A 428 31.53 24.66 9.61
N SER A 429 32.14 24.41 8.45
CA SER A 429 33.59 24.45 8.25
C SER A 429 34.17 25.87 8.31
N ARG A 430 33.38 26.91 7.99
CA ARG A 430 33.79 28.31 8.11
C ARG A 430 33.68 28.81 9.55
N GLU A 431 32.64 28.40 10.27
CA GLU A 431 32.48 28.72 11.69
C GLU A 431 33.53 28.04 12.58
N SER A 432 33.89 26.78 12.28
CA SER A 432 34.97 26.08 12.98
C SER A 432 36.33 26.80 12.83
N LYS A 433 36.60 27.42 11.67
CA LYS A 433 37.82 28.21 11.43
C LYS A 433 37.79 29.58 12.13
N LYS A 434 36.64 30.24 12.25
CA LYS A 434 36.50 31.51 13.00
C LYS A 434 36.71 31.34 14.51
N ASN A 435 36.27 30.22 15.08
CA ASN A 435 36.43 29.93 16.52
C ASN A 435 37.87 29.54 16.93
N ASN A 436 38.78 29.30 15.98
CA ASN A 436 40.19 29.00 16.24
C ASN A 436 41.11 30.25 16.30
N SER A 437 40.56 31.47 16.40
CA SER A 437 41.40 32.67 16.63
C SER A 437 41.85 32.77 18.11
N LEU A 438 43.13 33.07 18.30
CA LEU A 438 43.94 33.00 19.54
C LEU A 438 43.50 33.87 20.75
N PHE A 439 42.27 34.39 20.81
CA PHE A 439 41.85 35.39 21.81
C PHE A 439 40.81 34.91 22.86
N ARG A 440 40.72 33.62 23.17
CA ARG A 440 39.75 33.07 24.16
C ARG A 440 40.33 32.51 25.46
N SER A 441 41.54 32.89 25.88
CA SER A 441 42.21 32.27 27.04
C SER A 441 42.05 32.96 28.42
N MET A 442 41.03 33.79 28.67
CA MET A 442 40.91 34.45 29.99
C MET A 442 39.56 34.40 30.72
N PHE A 443 38.50 33.78 30.18
CA PHE A 443 37.24 33.57 30.91
C PHE A 443 36.60 32.23 30.50
N LYS A 444 36.24 31.36 31.47
CA LYS A 444 35.42 30.16 31.19
C LYS A 444 34.17 30.58 30.41
N ASP A 445 33.96 29.97 29.24
CA ASP A 445 32.88 30.34 28.32
C ASP A 445 31.52 30.14 29.01
N SER A 446 30.54 31.01 28.75
CA SER A 446 29.18 30.90 29.33
C SER A 446 28.55 29.53 29.05
N THR A 447 28.82 29.00 27.86
CA THR A 447 28.44 27.65 27.40
C THR A 447 29.10 26.55 28.22
N GLU A 448 30.40 26.64 28.55
CA GLU A 448 31.10 25.63 29.35
C GLU A 448 30.50 25.50 30.75
N LYS A 449 30.15 26.62 31.38
CA LYS A 449 29.46 26.61 32.68
C LYS A 449 28.08 25.97 32.59
N LYS A 450 27.31 26.28 31.54
CA LYS A 450 26.01 25.63 31.30
C LYS A 450 26.16 24.12 31.06
N ILE A 451 27.23 23.68 30.38
CA ILE A 451 27.54 22.25 30.18
C ILE A 451 27.95 21.60 31.51
N GLU A 452 28.75 22.25 32.36
CA GLU A 452 29.08 21.77 33.71
C GLU A 452 27.81 21.59 34.55
N ILE A 453 26.89 22.56 34.51
CA ILE A 453 25.58 22.48 35.19
C ILE A 453 24.72 21.36 34.59
N LEU A 454 24.71 21.20 33.27
CA LEU A 454 23.96 20.14 32.58
C LEU A 454 24.43 18.74 33.02
N LYS A 455 25.75 18.56 33.24
CA LYS A 455 26.36 17.31 33.70
C LYS A 455 26.20 17.04 35.20
N ASP A 456 25.90 18.06 36.01
CA ASP A 456 25.67 17.87 37.44
C ASP A 456 24.33 17.14 37.66
N LYS A 457 24.31 16.17 38.57
CA LYS A 457 23.11 15.35 38.89
C LYS A 457 22.07 16.11 39.72
N LYS A 458 22.40 17.30 40.24
CA LYS A 458 21.50 18.18 41.01
C LYS A 458 20.73 19.16 40.11
N GLN A 459 20.19 18.69 38.99
CA GLN A 459 19.51 19.54 38.00
C GLN A 459 18.26 20.21 38.62
N THR A 460 18.32 21.50 38.94
CA THR A 460 17.18 22.24 39.54
C THR A 460 16.78 23.51 38.76
N GLY A 461 17.16 23.66 37.49
CA GLY A 461 16.85 24.87 36.72
C GLY A 461 16.68 24.67 35.22
N THR A 462 16.04 25.65 34.58
CA THR A 462 15.88 25.78 33.12
C THR A 462 17.21 26.08 32.45
N LEU A 463 17.55 25.36 31.38
CA LEU A 463 18.80 25.53 30.63
C LEU A 463 18.50 25.81 29.15
N HIS A 464 18.96 26.98 28.67
CA HIS A 464 18.84 27.39 27.27
C HIS A 464 20.23 27.59 26.66
N PHE A 465 20.52 26.85 25.60
CA PHE A 465 21.74 26.93 24.79
C PHE A 465 21.50 27.64 23.45
N ASN A 466 20.34 28.25 23.23
CA ASN A 466 19.87 28.61 21.90
C ASN A 466 20.88 29.42 21.05
N GLY A 467 21.18 28.93 19.85
CA GLY A 467 22.16 29.54 18.94
C GLY A 467 23.62 29.25 19.27
N GLU A 468 23.92 28.48 20.32
CA GLU A 468 25.30 28.18 20.73
C GLU A 468 25.92 27.04 19.91
N THR A 469 27.25 27.05 19.82
CA THR A 469 28.02 25.95 19.22
C THR A 469 28.70 25.15 20.32
N ILE A 470 28.37 23.87 20.41
CA ILE A 470 28.87 22.92 21.41
C ILE A 470 29.73 21.89 20.69
N LYS A 471 31.01 21.80 21.04
CA LYS A 471 31.98 20.95 20.34
C LYS A 471 32.62 19.94 21.28
N GLY A 472 32.74 18.68 20.83
CA GLY A 472 33.54 17.67 21.53
C GLY A 472 33.03 17.29 22.92
N VAL A 473 31.75 17.59 23.24
CA VAL A 473 31.20 17.34 24.56
C VAL A 473 30.74 15.89 24.68
N ASN A 474 31.23 15.20 25.71
CA ASN A 474 30.70 13.90 26.11
C ASN A 474 29.53 14.09 27.10
N LEU A 475 28.34 13.67 26.69
CA LEU A 475 27.09 13.57 27.46
C LEU A 475 26.58 12.12 27.53
N SER A 476 27.42 11.14 27.20
CA SER A 476 27.06 9.71 27.22
C SER A 476 26.61 9.24 28.60
N LEU A 477 25.74 8.24 28.63
CA LEU A 477 25.26 7.55 29.84
C LEU A 477 24.68 8.50 30.91
N SER A 478 24.22 9.68 30.50
CA SER A 478 23.71 10.73 31.37
C SER A 478 22.21 10.93 31.15
N GLU A 479 21.49 11.32 32.21
CA GLU A 479 20.05 11.58 32.16
C GLU A 479 19.77 13.09 32.29
N PHE A 480 18.96 13.61 31.38
CA PHE A 480 18.57 15.01 31.28
C PHE A 480 17.04 15.11 31.24
N ILE A 481 16.44 15.14 32.43
CA ILE A 481 14.97 15.08 32.64
C ILE A 481 14.51 16.43 33.23
N THR A 482 15.05 17.53 32.73
CA THR A 482 14.68 18.86 33.24
C THR A 482 13.40 19.35 32.55
N PRO A 483 12.56 20.18 33.22
CA PRO A 483 11.30 20.65 32.64
C PRO A 483 11.47 21.56 31.42
N ALA A 484 12.66 22.14 31.21
CA ALA A 484 12.93 23.10 30.16
C ALA A 484 14.42 23.07 29.75
N LEU A 485 14.76 22.13 28.87
CA LEU A 485 16.06 22.03 28.22
C LEU A 485 15.93 22.39 26.73
N SER A 486 16.62 23.44 26.30
CA SER A 486 16.50 23.95 24.92
C SER A 486 17.86 24.11 24.26
N PHE A 487 17.99 23.52 23.09
CA PHE A 487 19.14 23.62 22.19
C PHE A 487 18.75 24.25 20.85
N ASN A 488 17.67 25.02 20.81
CA ASN A 488 17.15 25.55 19.55
C ASN A 488 18.21 26.34 18.76
N SER A 489 18.31 26.06 17.46
CA SER A 489 19.31 26.66 16.58
C SER A 489 20.77 26.43 17.01
N CYS A 490 21.05 25.44 17.86
CA CYS A 490 22.43 25.10 18.25
C CYS A 490 23.17 24.36 17.13
N ILE A 491 24.48 24.30 17.28
CA ILE A 491 25.35 23.40 16.52
C ILE A 491 26.02 22.45 17.51
N LEU A 492 25.66 21.18 17.46
CA LEU A 492 26.35 20.10 18.16
C LEU A 492 27.35 19.46 17.19
N ASP A 493 28.63 19.56 17.49
CA ASP A 493 29.72 19.16 16.59
C ASP A 493 30.65 18.17 17.30
N ASN A 494 30.76 16.94 16.77
CA ASN A 494 31.58 15.87 17.34
C ASN A 494 31.29 15.57 18.84
N CYS A 495 30.03 15.63 19.25
CA CYS A 495 29.59 15.29 20.61
C CYS A 495 29.17 13.82 20.72
N ASP A 496 29.31 13.26 21.92
CA ASP A 496 28.90 11.89 22.26
C ASP A 496 27.69 11.92 23.21
N LEU A 497 26.56 11.43 22.73
CA LEU A 497 25.28 11.30 23.43
C LEU A 497 24.93 9.82 23.66
N SER A 498 25.85 8.88 23.47
CA SER A 498 25.55 7.45 23.50
C SER A 498 24.99 7.00 24.86
N GLY A 499 23.90 6.24 24.84
CA GLY A 499 23.22 5.73 26.03
C GLY A 499 22.63 6.82 26.96
N SER A 500 22.56 8.07 26.52
CA SER A 500 21.96 9.16 27.29
C SER A 500 20.42 9.12 27.26
N VAL A 501 19.78 9.82 28.18
CA VAL A 501 18.32 10.00 28.23
C VAL A 501 18.00 11.48 28.20
N PHE A 502 17.16 11.91 27.26
CA PHE A 502 16.63 13.26 27.17
C PHE A 502 15.10 13.22 27.23
N ALA A 503 14.50 13.95 28.16
CA ALA A 503 13.06 14.08 28.25
C ALA A 503 12.64 15.55 28.16
N ASN A 504 11.57 15.84 27.40
CA ASN A 504 10.97 17.18 27.25
C ASN A 504 11.96 18.26 26.73
N ALA A 505 12.97 17.85 25.96
CA ALA A 505 13.95 18.76 25.37
C ALA A 505 13.49 19.31 24.01
N CYS A 506 14.02 20.48 23.63
CA CYS A 506 13.75 21.11 22.33
C CYS A 506 15.05 21.29 21.55
N TYR A 507 15.10 20.72 20.35
CA TYR A 507 16.23 20.77 19.41
C TYR A 507 15.82 21.39 18.06
N LYS A 508 14.85 22.30 18.04
CA LYS A 508 14.37 22.89 16.79
C LYS A 508 15.50 23.57 16.05
N LYS A 509 15.60 23.35 14.73
CA LYS A 509 16.66 23.94 13.88
C LYS A 509 18.09 23.63 14.36
N THR A 510 18.28 22.64 15.23
CA THR A 510 19.62 22.25 15.71
C THR A 510 20.36 21.50 14.62
N ILE A 511 21.65 21.76 14.47
CA ILE A 511 22.54 20.99 13.61
C ILE A 511 23.30 19.97 14.46
N PHE A 512 23.06 18.69 14.21
CA PHE A 512 23.83 17.56 14.72
C PHE A 512 24.85 17.16 13.65
N TYR A 513 26.13 17.44 13.89
CA TYR A 513 27.21 17.14 12.97
C TYR A 513 28.21 16.17 13.62
N ASN A 514 28.42 15.00 13.01
CA ASN A 514 29.29 13.93 13.53
C ASN A 514 28.92 13.52 14.96
N ILE A 515 27.65 13.18 15.20
CA ILE A 515 27.16 12.83 16.54
C ILE A 515 27.05 11.32 16.70
N ASP A 516 27.55 10.78 17.81
CA ASP A 516 27.19 9.45 18.28
C ASP A 516 26.08 9.57 19.31
N MET A 517 24.94 8.92 19.08
CA MET A 517 23.84 8.86 20.03
C MET A 517 23.32 7.42 20.19
N ARG A 518 24.15 6.41 19.90
CA ARG A 518 23.75 5.01 19.95
C ARG A 518 23.11 4.64 21.28
N LYS A 519 22.00 3.90 21.23
CA LYS A 519 21.25 3.41 22.40
C LYS A 519 20.75 4.51 23.34
N ALA A 520 20.73 5.78 22.91
CA ALA A 520 20.10 6.86 23.66
C ALA A 520 18.58 6.70 23.73
N GLN A 521 17.94 7.48 24.59
CA GLN A 521 16.48 7.53 24.72
C GLN A 521 16.02 8.99 24.67
N PHE A 522 15.05 9.27 23.82
CA PHE A 522 14.43 10.59 23.71
C PHE A 522 12.93 10.44 23.95
N GLU A 523 12.41 11.13 24.96
CA GLU A 523 10.99 11.16 25.32
C GLU A 523 10.43 12.57 25.16
N SER A 524 9.40 12.71 24.33
CA SER A 524 8.71 13.99 24.10
C SER A 524 9.67 15.11 23.64
N VAL A 525 10.64 14.75 22.78
CA VAL A 525 11.67 15.67 22.26
C VAL A 525 11.28 16.18 20.88
N ASN A 526 11.40 17.50 20.67
CA ASN A 526 11.10 18.13 19.38
C ASN A 526 12.39 18.35 18.56
N PHE A 527 12.48 17.71 17.40
CA PHE A 527 13.57 17.87 16.41
C PHE A 527 13.08 18.56 15.12
N ASP A 528 11.99 19.33 15.17
CA ASP A 528 11.45 19.99 13.98
C ASP A 528 12.50 20.94 13.37
N ASP A 529 12.60 20.93 12.05
CA ASP A 529 13.58 21.68 11.26
C ASP A 529 15.05 21.34 11.58
N ALA A 530 15.34 20.30 12.39
CA ALA A 530 16.70 19.92 12.74
C ALA A 530 17.47 19.28 11.55
N VAL A 531 18.78 19.41 11.59
CA VAL A 531 19.70 18.88 10.59
C VAL A 531 20.59 17.82 11.21
N PHE A 532 20.56 16.60 10.68
CA PHE A 532 21.39 15.47 11.12
C PHE A 532 22.37 15.11 10.00
N ILE A 533 23.66 15.30 10.24
CA ILE A 533 24.72 14.98 9.28
C ILE A 533 25.74 14.08 9.96
N ASN A 534 25.98 12.90 9.39
CA ASN A 534 26.91 11.90 9.94
C ASN A 534 26.56 11.48 11.37
N VAL A 535 25.27 11.22 11.62
CA VAL A 535 24.77 10.83 12.94
C VAL A 535 24.65 9.30 13.04
N ASN A 536 25.13 8.75 14.14
CA ASN A 536 24.93 7.35 14.51
C ASN A 536 23.88 7.24 15.62
N ALA A 537 22.65 6.90 15.26
CA ALA A 537 21.51 6.70 16.14
C ALA A 537 21.11 5.21 16.25
N GLU A 538 22.05 4.29 16.07
CA GLU A 538 21.76 2.86 16.17
C GLU A 538 21.14 2.49 17.53
N GLY A 539 20.00 1.80 17.51
CA GLY A 539 19.31 1.31 18.71
C GLY A 539 18.68 2.38 19.60
N VAL A 540 18.50 3.61 19.10
CA VAL A 540 17.85 4.70 19.86
C VAL A 540 16.35 4.46 20.02
N LEU A 541 15.83 4.82 21.19
CA LEU A 541 14.39 4.83 21.47
C LEU A 541 13.86 6.26 21.38
N PHE A 542 13.00 6.52 20.41
CA PHE A 542 12.30 7.79 20.25
C PHE A 542 10.82 7.61 20.59
N ARG A 543 10.37 8.26 21.66
CA ARG A 543 8.99 8.20 22.13
C ARG A 543 8.39 9.59 22.08
N LYS A 544 7.26 9.74 21.38
CA LYS A 544 6.55 11.03 21.22
C LYS A 544 7.46 12.15 20.67
N CYS A 545 8.42 11.80 19.82
CA CYS A 545 9.30 12.76 19.18
C CYS A 545 8.71 13.28 17.86
N SER A 546 9.12 14.49 17.47
CA SER A 546 8.74 15.11 16.19
C SER A 546 9.97 15.37 15.33
N PHE A 547 9.89 15.10 14.02
CA PHE A 547 10.95 15.26 13.03
C PHE A 547 10.47 16.01 11.78
N GLN A 548 9.52 16.94 11.93
CA GLN A 548 8.95 17.66 10.79
C GLN A 548 10.02 18.53 10.12
N ASN A 549 9.99 18.62 8.79
CA ASN A 549 10.92 19.39 7.98
C ASN A 549 12.40 19.07 8.24
N THR A 550 12.72 17.88 8.75
CA THR A 550 14.10 17.54 9.10
C THR A 550 14.95 17.29 7.85
N SER A 551 16.24 17.59 7.98
CA SER A 551 17.23 17.29 6.95
C SER A 551 18.21 16.26 7.49
N ILE A 552 18.20 15.05 6.93
CA ILE A 552 19.03 13.94 7.41
C ILE A 552 19.94 13.48 6.28
N PHE A 553 21.25 13.46 6.52
CA PHE A 553 22.25 13.07 5.54
C PHE A 553 23.30 12.13 6.13
N ASN A 554 23.60 11.06 5.40
CA ASN A 554 24.70 10.15 5.69
C ASN A 554 24.68 9.63 7.15
N SER A 555 23.51 9.21 7.63
CA SER A 555 23.28 8.83 9.03
C SER A 555 22.74 7.40 9.15
N SER A 556 22.88 6.78 10.33
CA SER A 556 22.29 5.48 10.64
C SER A 556 21.26 5.61 11.77
N PHE A 557 20.07 5.09 11.52
CA PHE A 557 18.95 4.92 12.45
C PHE A 557 18.59 3.43 12.53
N ASP A 558 19.57 2.55 12.36
CA ASP A 558 19.35 1.11 12.36
C ASP A 558 18.89 0.64 13.75
N HIS A 559 18.00 -0.35 13.80
CA HIS A 559 17.45 -0.91 15.05
C HIS A 559 16.73 0.10 15.97
N THR A 560 16.34 1.27 15.47
CA THR A 560 15.64 2.30 16.25
C THR A 560 14.17 1.95 16.47
N LEU A 561 13.58 2.50 17.55
CA LEU A 561 12.14 2.49 17.79
C LEU A 561 11.60 3.92 17.62
N ILE A 562 10.85 4.15 16.55
CA ILE A 562 10.30 5.45 16.15
C ILE A 562 8.82 5.25 15.76
N LEU A 563 7.97 5.06 16.77
CA LEU A 563 6.55 4.77 16.55
C LEU A 563 5.77 6.07 16.31
N GLY A 564 4.98 6.12 15.23
CA GLY A 564 4.05 7.23 14.98
C GLY A 564 4.69 8.59 14.72
N ALA A 565 6.00 8.66 14.44
CA ALA A 565 6.69 9.95 14.36
C ALA A 565 6.45 10.66 13.01
N PRO A 566 6.30 11.99 13.00
CA PRO A 566 6.18 12.78 11.79
C PRO A 566 7.56 13.09 11.19
N PHE A 567 7.82 12.58 10.00
CA PHE A 567 8.89 13.02 9.10
C PHE A 567 8.33 13.88 7.97
N LEU A 568 7.23 14.61 8.20
CA LEU A 568 6.56 15.42 7.17
C LEU A 568 7.53 16.38 6.49
N ASN A 569 7.44 16.50 5.17
CA ASN A 569 8.23 17.44 4.37
C ASN A 569 9.75 17.33 4.59
N SER A 570 10.25 16.17 5.02
CA SER A 570 11.66 15.99 5.35
C SER A 570 12.49 15.71 4.10
N THR A 571 13.78 16.03 4.16
CA THR A 571 14.77 15.68 3.13
C THR A 571 15.75 14.69 3.74
N ILE A 572 15.62 13.41 3.36
CA ILE A 572 16.40 12.32 3.94
C ILE A 572 17.24 11.68 2.84
N SER A 573 18.56 11.71 3.01
CA SER A 573 19.50 11.26 2.00
C SER A 573 20.57 10.35 2.58
N LYS A 574 20.90 9.26 1.89
CA LYS A 574 21.96 8.30 2.29
C LYS A 574 21.84 7.85 3.74
N THR A 575 20.62 7.55 4.16
CA THR A 575 20.30 7.20 5.55
C THR A 575 19.80 5.77 5.63
N SER A 576 20.20 5.07 6.69
CA SER A 576 19.82 3.68 6.94
C SER A 576 18.81 3.59 8.09
N PHE A 577 17.72 2.84 7.89
CA PHE A 577 16.68 2.47 8.86
C PHE A 577 16.55 0.94 8.93
N ILE A 578 17.66 0.22 8.78
CA ILE A 578 17.64 -1.24 8.72
C ILE A 578 17.16 -1.79 10.06
N GLN A 579 16.16 -2.67 10.03
CA GLN A 579 15.53 -3.25 11.24
C GLN A 579 14.99 -2.22 12.24
N ALA A 580 14.74 -0.98 11.81
CA ALA A 580 14.02 0.00 12.63
C ALA A 580 12.52 -0.35 12.72
N ASP A 581 11.85 0.07 13.78
CA ASP A 581 10.40 0.08 13.87
C ASP A 581 9.86 1.50 13.71
N LEU A 582 9.23 1.72 12.56
CA LEU A 582 8.67 2.98 12.09
C LEU A 582 7.15 2.90 11.96
N SER A 583 6.52 1.90 12.58
CA SER A 583 5.07 1.68 12.45
C SER A 583 4.26 2.94 12.81
N GLY A 584 3.28 3.26 11.97
CA GLY A 584 2.44 4.46 12.07
C GLY A 584 3.15 5.79 11.79
N SER A 585 4.45 5.81 11.47
CA SER A 585 5.18 7.05 11.14
C SER A 585 4.66 7.68 9.85
N CYS A 586 4.90 8.97 9.66
CA CYS A 586 4.42 9.71 8.49
C CYS A 586 5.55 10.42 7.76
N PHE A 587 5.90 9.94 6.57
CA PHE A 587 6.89 10.55 5.65
C PHE A 587 6.23 11.41 4.56
N ALA A 588 4.92 11.70 4.67
CA ALA A 588 4.17 12.33 3.59
C ALA A 588 4.87 13.59 3.04
N CYS A 589 4.85 13.70 1.71
CA CYS A 589 5.45 14.80 0.95
C CYS A 589 6.97 15.01 1.09
N SER A 590 7.69 14.03 1.64
CA SER A 590 9.15 14.09 1.82
C SER A 590 9.92 13.75 0.54
N LYS A 591 11.19 14.19 0.52
CA LYS A 591 12.18 13.77 -0.48
C LYS A 591 13.12 12.76 0.15
N ILE A 592 13.14 11.53 -0.36
CA ILE A 592 14.01 10.46 0.14
C ILE A 592 14.95 9.97 -0.97
N SER A 593 16.26 10.03 -0.72
CA SER A 593 17.28 9.69 -1.71
C SER A 593 18.30 8.70 -1.16
N ALA A 594 18.42 7.53 -1.77
CA ALA A 594 19.32 6.48 -1.29
C ALA A 594 19.07 6.09 0.18
N VAL A 595 17.79 6.00 0.58
CA VAL A 595 17.37 5.57 1.92
C VAL A 595 17.10 4.07 1.93
N SER A 596 17.54 3.39 2.99
CA SER A 596 17.35 1.94 3.15
C SER A 596 16.42 1.63 4.32
N PHE A 597 15.23 1.10 4.02
CA PHE A 597 14.27 0.55 4.98
C PHE A 597 14.34 -0.99 5.01
N VAL A 598 15.48 -1.60 4.66
CA VAL A 598 15.55 -3.07 4.58
C VAL A 598 15.25 -3.69 5.95
N ASP A 599 14.33 -4.66 5.98
CA ASP A 599 13.89 -5.35 7.19
C ASP A 599 13.29 -4.50 8.31
N SER A 600 12.95 -3.23 8.04
CA SER A 600 12.21 -2.41 9.00
C SER A 600 10.76 -2.86 9.14
N ASN A 601 10.14 -2.50 10.27
CA ASN A 601 8.70 -2.47 10.42
C ASN A 601 8.19 -1.11 9.95
N ILE A 602 7.37 -1.09 8.91
CA ILE A 602 6.71 0.13 8.40
C ILE A 602 5.20 -0.09 8.27
N ASP A 603 4.62 -0.90 9.15
CA ASP A 603 3.18 -1.12 9.17
C ASP A 603 2.44 0.21 9.42
N GLN A 604 1.38 0.48 8.65
CA GLN A 604 0.63 1.73 8.67
C GLN A 604 1.46 3.01 8.41
N THR A 605 2.70 2.91 7.94
CA THR A 605 3.50 4.11 7.62
C THR A 605 2.94 4.81 6.38
N ASP A 606 2.88 6.14 6.44
CA ASP A 606 2.38 6.97 5.34
C ASP A 606 3.52 7.56 4.48
N PHE A 607 3.62 7.12 3.22
CA PHE A 607 4.53 7.61 2.18
C PHE A 607 3.80 8.39 1.07
N SER A 608 2.60 8.90 1.34
CA SER A 608 1.84 9.66 0.33
C SER A 608 2.65 10.84 -0.19
N PHE A 609 2.69 11.02 -1.51
CA PHE A 609 3.37 12.10 -2.22
C PHE A 609 4.88 12.19 -1.96
N VAL A 610 5.49 11.09 -1.53
CA VAL A 610 6.95 11.02 -1.35
C VAL A 610 7.64 10.93 -2.71
N SER A 611 8.68 11.75 -2.89
CA SER A 611 9.62 11.62 -4.00
C SER A 611 10.78 10.74 -3.56
N ALA A 612 10.81 9.50 -4.03
CA ALA A 612 11.84 8.53 -3.72
C ALA A 612 12.76 8.29 -4.92
N ARG A 613 14.08 8.34 -4.70
CA ARG A 613 15.09 7.87 -5.66
C ARG A 613 16.12 6.98 -4.99
N PHE A 614 16.52 5.89 -5.64
CA PHE A 614 17.51 4.93 -5.14
C PHE A 614 17.17 4.31 -3.77
N CYS A 615 15.91 4.31 -3.35
CA CYS A 615 15.49 3.80 -2.06
C CYS A 615 15.24 2.28 -2.07
N ARG A 616 15.34 1.65 -0.90
CA ARG A 616 15.05 0.24 -0.69
C ARG A 616 13.96 0.09 0.37
N PHE A 617 12.89 -0.61 0.06
CA PHE A 617 11.76 -0.89 0.97
C PHE A 617 11.74 -2.37 1.39
N PRO A 618 11.15 -2.72 2.54
CA PRO A 618 10.83 -4.10 2.89
C PRO A 618 9.98 -4.76 1.81
N PHE A 619 10.07 -6.07 1.70
CA PHE A 619 9.35 -6.80 0.66
C PHE A 619 7.84 -6.90 0.91
N ASN A 620 7.43 -7.03 2.17
CA ASN A 620 6.02 -7.14 2.58
C ASN A 620 5.31 -5.79 2.77
N SER A 621 5.96 -4.66 2.47
CA SER A 621 5.42 -3.36 2.89
C SER A 621 4.27 -2.87 2.01
N LYS A 622 4.25 -3.21 0.72
CA LYS A 622 3.38 -2.53 -0.27
C LYS A 622 1.87 -2.67 0.00
N SER A 623 1.43 -3.70 0.73
CA SER A 623 0.03 -3.89 1.11
C SER A 623 -0.34 -3.26 2.45
N VAL A 624 0.64 -2.75 3.20
CA VAL A 624 0.45 -2.25 4.57
C VAL A 624 0.86 -0.78 4.75
N ILE A 625 1.43 -0.16 3.70
CA ILE A 625 1.79 1.28 3.68
C ILE A 625 0.85 2.09 2.79
N ARG A 626 0.71 3.38 3.10
CA ARG A 626 -0.01 4.33 2.24
C ARG A 626 0.97 4.96 1.25
N THR A 627 0.68 4.91 -0.04
CA THR A 627 1.60 5.39 -1.10
C THR A 627 0.89 6.23 -2.15
N GLU A 628 -0.21 6.90 -1.79
CA GLU A 628 -0.96 7.76 -2.70
C GLU A 628 -0.03 8.81 -3.31
N GLY A 629 0.05 8.87 -4.64
CA GLY A 629 0.90 9.85 -5.34
C GLY A 629 2.42 9.70 -5.11
N MET A 630 2.89 8.59 -4.55
CA MET A 630 4.32 8.35 -4.33
C MET A 630 5.06 8.11 -5.65
N ASP A 631 6.15 8.82 -5.88
CA ASP A 631 7.05 8.60 -7.01
C ASP A 631 8.28 7.79 -6.57
N TYR A 632 8.34 6.52 -6.96
CA TYR A 632 9.44 5.61 -6.63
C TYR A 632 10.73 5.85 -7.44
N ASN A 633 10.68 6.68 -8.48
CA ASN A 633 11.80 6.94 -9.39
C ASN A 633 11.98 8.43 -9.69
N ALA A 634 11.83 9.27 -8.67
CA ALA A 634 11.91 10.73 -8.73
C ALA A 634 13.33 11.24 -9.05
N ARG A 635 13.81 10.95 -10.25
CA ARG A 635 15.15 11.26 -10.74
C ARG A 635 15.14 12.54 -11.57
N GLN A 636 16.13 13.39 -11.36
CA GLN A 636 16.27 14.69 -12.00
C GLN A 636 16.95 14.59 -13.38
N PHE A 637 17.89 13.67 -13.53
CA PHE A 637 18.67 13.45 -14.74
C PHE A 637 18.27 12.12 -15.36
N GLN A 638 17.75 12.16 -16.59
CA GLN A 638 17.21 10.99 -17.29
C GLN A 638 17.75 10.85 -18.70
N LEU A 639 17.72 9.61 -19.17
CA LEU A 639 17.98 9.25 -20.57
C LEU A 639 16.72 9.50 -21.41
N SER A 640 16.94 9.90 -22.65
CA SER A 640 15.94 10.15 -23.69
C SER A 640 16.04 9.09 -24.79
N PHE A 641 15.17 9.18 -25.79
CA PHE A 641 15.25 8.31 -26.98
C PHE A 641 16.55 8.53 -27.77
N GLU A 642 17.09 9.75 -27.78
CA GLU A 642 18.31 10.09 -28.52
C GLU A 642 19.58 9.48 -27.90
N ASP A 643 19.52 9.16 -26.61
CA ASP A 643 20.65 8.54 -25.90
C ASP A 643 20.71 7.02 -26.11
N MET A 644 19.67 6.40 -26.71
CA MET A 644 19.58 4.94 -26.85
C MET A 644 20.56 4.41 -27.90
N PRO A 645 21.36 3.38 -27.59
CA PRO A 645 22.24 2.77 -28.58
C PRO A 645 21.41 2.04 -29.64
N ARG A 646 21.98 1.82 -30.84
CA ARG A 646 21.34 0.97 -31.84
C ARG A 646 21.10 -0.43 -31.28
N MET A 647 19.84 -0.87 -31.33
CA MET A 647 19.41 -2.16 -30.81
C MET A 647 19.13 -3.13 -31.96
N ASN A 648 19.75 -4.31 -31.92
CA ASN A 648 19.40 -5.44 -32.79
C ASN A 648 18.48 -6.43 -32.04
N GLU A 649 17.92 -7.40 -32.76
CA GLU A 649 16.98 -8.36 -32.19
C GLU A 649 17.49 -9.13 -30.95
N PRO A 650 18.75 -9.65 -30.92
CA PRO A 650 19.30 -10.28 -29.72
C PRO A 650 19.29 -9.37 -28.49
N ILE A 651 19.77 -8.14 -28.64
CA ILE A 651 19.83 -7.17 -27.53
C ILE A 651 18.42 -6.83 -27.04
N VAL A 652 17.49 -6.55 -27.95
CA VAL A 652 16.08 -6.28 -27.61
C VAL A 652 15.46 -7.45 -26.86
N SER A 653 15.74 -8.68 -27.28
CA SER A 653 15.20 -9.88 -26.64
C SER A 653 15.74 -10.06 -25.22
N GLU A 654 17.05 -9.81 -25.00
CA GLU A 654 17.63 -9.84 -23.66
C GLU A 654 17.07 -8.73 -22.75
N ILE A 655 16.89 -7.51 -23.27
CA ILE A 655 16.30 -6.43 -22.48
C ILE A 655 14.82 -6.74 -22.19
N ASN A 656 14.05 -7.27 -23.14
CA ASN A 656 12.67 -7.68 -22.89
C ASN A 656 12.57 -8.73 -21.78
N MET A 657 13.52 -9.65 -21.69
CA MET A 657 13.61 -10.55 -20.53
C MET A 657 13.85 -9.81 -19.21
N LEU A 658 14.65 -8.74 -19.20
CA LEU A 658 14.80 -7.86 -18.04
C LEU A 658 13.50 -7.12 -17.73
N ILE A 659 12.77 -6.63 -18.73
CA ILE A 659 11.44 -6.03 -18.58
C ILE A 659 10.54 -7.04 -17.86
N PHE A 660 10.31 -8.23 -18.44
CA PHE A 660 9.42 -9.23 -17.86
C PHE A 660 9.82 -9.60 -16.42
N SER A 661 11.12 -9.66 -16.13
CA SER A 661 11.63 -9.95 -14.78
C SER A 661 11.39 -8.82 -13.77
N GLU A 662 11.37 -7.55 -14.19
CA GLU A 662 11.06 -6.42 -13.31
C GLU A 662 9.55 -6.21 -13.13
N PHE A 663 8.75 -6.67 -14.09
CA PHE A 663 7.30 -6.51 -14.07
C PHE A 663 6.59 -7.37 -13.02
N ILE A 664 7.27 -8.37 -12.46
CA ILE A 664 6.79 -9.14 -11.29
C ILE A 664 6.36 -8.23 -10.13
N HIS A 665 6.98 -7.06 -9.97
CA HIS A 665 6.66 -6.12 -8.90
C HIS A 665 5.29 -5.45 -9.07
N LEU A 666 4.79 -5.35 -10.32
CA LEU A 666 3.45 -4.85 -10.59
C LEU A 666 2.42 -5.96 -10.31
N GLY A 667 2.71 -7.19 -10.75
CA GLY A 667 1.88 -8.35 -10.44
C GLY A 667 1.78 -8.64 -8.94
N GLU A 668 2.88 -8.44 -8.19
CA GLU A 668 2.92 -8.50 -6.71
C GLU A 668 1.88 -7.55 -6.08
N ILE A 669 1.82 -6.29 -6.55
CA ILE A 669 0.85 -5.31 -6.04
C ILE A 669 -0.59 -5.76 -6.34
N LYS A 670 -0.86 -6.22 -7.57
CA LYS A 670 -2.18 -6.69 -7.99
C LYS A 670 -2.62 -7.92 -7.19
N PHE A 671 -1.72 -8.88 -6.99
CA PHE A 671 -1.98 -10.07 -6.20
C PHE A 671 -2.24 -9.74 -4.73
N LEU A 672 -1.42 -8.89 -4.10
CA LEU A 672 -1.61 -8.53 -2.69
C LEU A 672 -2.91 -7.75 -2.46
N LYS A 673 -3.32 -6.87 -3.38
CA LYS A 673 -4.65 -6.24 -3.35
C LYS A 673 -5.78 -7.27 -3.42
N GLN A 674 -5.68 -8.23 -4.34
CA GLN A 674 -6.65 -9.32 -4.42
C GLN A 674 -6.69 -10.17 -3.14
N ASN A 675 -5.52 -10.47 -2.57
CA ASN A 675 -5.41 -11.22 -1.34
C ASN A 675 -6.03 -10.47 -0.15
N GLN A 676 -5.89 -9.14 -0.10
CA GLN A 676 -6.54 -8.30 0.92
C GLN A 676 -8.05 -8.48 0.92
N HIS A 677 -8.71 -8.51 -0.25
CA HIS A 677 -10.14 -8.78 -0.35
C HIS A 677 -10.51 -10.20 0.10
N SER A 678 -9.65 -11.18 -0.20
CA SER A 678 -9.87 -12.57 0.21
C SER A 678 -9.78 -12.71 1.74
N LEU A 679 -8.81 -12.03 2.37
CA LEU A 679 -8.68 -11.95 3.83
C LEU A 679 -9.89 -11.26 4.49
N LEU A 680 -10.33 -10.12 3.95
CA LEU A 680 -11.52 -9.42 4.45
C LEU A 680 -12.78 -10.29 4.33
N THR A 681 -12.93 -11.01 3.22
CA THR A 681 -14.06 -11.95 3.03
C THR A 681 -13.98 -13.11 4.01
N ALA A 682 -12.79 -13.64 4.29
CA ALA A 682 -12.62 -14.68 5.30
C ALA A 682 -13.04 -14.19 6.69
N PHE A 683 -12.54 -13.02 7.11
CA PHE A 683 -12.91 -12.41 8.39
C PHE A 683 -14.39 -12.04 8.51
N ASP A 684 -15.05 -11.71 7.40
CA ASP A 684 -16.49 -11.41 7.40
C ASP A 684 -17.35 -12.64 7.69
N ILE A 685 -16.87 -13.82 7.31
CA ILE A 685 -17.58 -15.10 7.42
C ILE A 685 -17.25 -15.81 8.75
N PHE A 686 -16.03 -15.65 9.23
CA PHE A 686 -15.56 -16.28 10.46
C PHE A 686 -16.34 -15.78 11.69
N ARG A 687 -16.61 -16.71 12.61
CA ARG A 687 -16.98 -16.34 13.99
C ARG A 687 -15.81 -15.60 14.65
N ASN A 688 -16.07 -14.81 15.69
CA ASN A 688 -15.02 -14.03 16.38
C ASN A 688 -13.80 -14.89 16.77
N LYS A 689 -14.04 -16.05 17.41
CA LYS A 689 -12.97 -17.01 17.76
C LYS A 689 -12.21 -17.56 16.55
N GLN A 690 -12.89 -17.81 15.42
CA GLN A 690 -12.25 -18.26 14.18
C GLN A 690 -11.33 -17.19 13.61
N ALA A 691 -11.78 -15.92 13.62
CA ALA A 691 -10.97 -14.79 13.17
C ALA A 691 -9.75 -14.57 14.08
N ASP A 692 -9.90 -14.73 15.39
CA ASP A 692 -8.78 -14.71 16.34
C ASP A 692 -7.78 -15.83 16.04
N LEU A 693 -8.25 -17.07 15.91
CA LEU A 693 -7.41 -18.23 15.58
C LEU A 693 -6.64 -18.01 14.27
N PHE A 694 -7.31 -17.52 13.23
CA PHE A 694 -6.70 -17.25 11.93
C PHE A 694 -5.54 -16.25 12.02
N GLN A 695 -5.68 -15.21 12.86
CA GLN A 695 -4.62 -14.23 13.12
C GLN A 695 -3.47 -14.81 13.97
N ILE A 696 -3.78 -15.74 14.89
CA ILE A 696 -2.81 -16.34 15.82
C ILE A 696 -1.95 -17.43 15.15
N ILE A 697 -2.51 -18.23 14.24
CA ILE A 697 -1.83 -19.38 13.61
C ILE A 697 -0.44 -19.01 13.03
N PRO A 698 -0.27 -17.94 12.24
CA PRO A 698 1.04 -17.56 11.70
C PRO A 698 2.09 -17.34 12.78
N PHE A 699 1.70 -16.74 13.92
CA PHE A 699 2.60 -16.55 15.05
C PHE A 699 2.97 -17.89 15.73
N LEU A 700 2.01 -18.81 15.90
CA LEU A 700 2.29 -20.14 16.45
C LEU A 700 3.19 -20.98 15.53
N LEU A 701 3.13 -20.77 14.21
CA LEU A 701 4.06 -21.39 13.27
C LEU A 701 5.44 -20.71 13.32
N HIS A 702 5.46 -19.39 13.49
CA HIS A 702 6.68 -18.59 13.54
C HIS A 702 7.52 -18.86 14.80
N GLU A 703 6.89 -19.03 15.95
CA GLU A 703 7.55 -19.20 17.24
C GLU A 703 7.26 -20.56 17.88
N ASN A 704 8.18 -21.06 18.69
CA ASN A 704 7.97 -22.25 19.53
C ASN A 704 7.62 -21.80 20.96
N ILE A 705 6.47 -21.13 21.09
CA ILE A 705 5.97 -20.65 22.39
C ILE A 705 5.04 -21.65 23.06
N GLU A 706 4.97 -21.60 24.38
CA GLU A 706 3.89 -22.21 25.12
C GLU A 706 2.60 -21.43 24.88
N PHE A 707 1.59 -22.13 24.37
CA PHE A 707 0.25 -21.59 24.18
C PHE A 707 -0.75 -22.52 24.87
N PRO A 708 -1.79 -22.01 25.55
CA PRO A 708 -2.76 -22.89 26.21
C PRO A 708 -3.31 -23.95 25.24
N GLY A 709 -3.20 -25.23 25.58
CA GLY A 709 -3.60 -26.35 24.70
C GLY A 709 -2.52 -26.86 23.74
N VAL A 710 -1.33 -26.25 23.74
CA VAL A 710 -0.12 -26.75 23.07
C VAL A 710 0.93 -27.04 24.14
N ASP A 711 1.31 -28.30 24.32
CA ASP A 711 2.35 -28.69 25.29
C ASP A 711 3.73 -28.13 24.89
N ALA A 712 4.69 -28.26 25.80
CA ALA A 712 6.07 -27.84 25.58
C ALA A 712 6.67 -28.48 24.32
N LEU A 713 7.11 -27.62 23.39
CA LEU A 713 7.75 -28.03 22.14
C LEU A 713 9.27 -28.23 22.32
N ASP A 714 9.84 -29.18 21.58
CA ASP A 714 11.30 -29.33 21.53
C ASP A 714 11.93 -28.07 20.90
N LYS A 715 13.02 -27.56 21.47
CA LYS A 715 13.75 -26.39 20.95
C LYS A 715 14.27 -26.59 19.52
N LYS A 716 14.43 -27.84 19.07
CA LYS A 716 14.83 -28.23 17.71
C LYS A 716 13.67 -28.28 16.71
N THR A 717 12.44 -28.08 17.17
CA THR A 717 11.25 -28.05 16.31
C THR A 717 11.41 -26.92 15.29
N PRO A 718 11.30 -27.18 13.99
CA PRO A 718 11.36 -26.14 12.95
C PRO A 718 10.34 -25.03 13.21
N ALA A 719 10.79 -23.78 13.06
CA ALA A 719 9.98 -22.59 13.23
C ALA A 719 10.54 -21.44 12.38
N GLY A 720 9.83 -20.32 12.39
CA GLY A 720 10.19 -19.12 11.65
C GLY A 720 9.65 -19.14 10.22
N ILE A 721 8.64 -18.31 9.99
CA ILE A 721 8.13 -18.00 8.65
C ILE A 721 8.99 -16.89 8.03
N TYR A 722 9.35 -17.05 6.76
CA TYR A 722 10.17 -16.09 6.01
C TYR A 722 9.63 -14.65 6.09
N GLY A 723 10.39 -13.78 6.75
CA GLY A 723 10.10 -12.35 6.99
C GLY A 723 8.69 -12.02 7.47
N PHE A 724 8.06 -12.94 8.20
CA PHE A 724 6.88 -12.65 8.99
C PHE A 724 7.24 -11.68 10.13
N LEU A 725 6.31 -10.78 10.41
CA LEU A 725 6.35 -9.84 11.52
C LEU A 725 4.95 -9.78 12.13
N LEU A 726 4.87 -9.73 13.46
CA LEU A 726 3.61 -9.66 14.18
C LEU A 726 3.02 -8.24 14.09
N SER A 727 1.74 -8.13 13.72
CA SER A 727 1.02 -6.85 13.71
C SER A 727 0.61 -6.42 15.13
N LEU A 728 0.31 -5.13 15.31
CA LEU A 728 -0.17 -4.59 16.58
C LEU A 728 -1.50 -5.23 17.01
N GLU A 729 -2.43 -5.39 16.09
CA GLU A 729 -3.75 -6.00 16.34
C GLU A 729 -3.59 -7.48 16.72
N THR A 730 -2.73 -8.21 16.01
CA THR A 730 -2.48 -9.63 16.33
C THR A 730 -1.86 -9.77 17.72
N MET A 731 -0.97 -8.85 18.10
CA MET A 731 -0.41 -8.79 19.46
C MET A 731 -1.50 -8.52 20.51
N GLU A 732 -2.45 -7.62 20.25
CA GLU A 732 -3.60 -7.38 21.13
C GLU A 732 -4.48 -8.63 21.27
N THR A 733 -4.79 -9.31 20.17
CA THR A 733 -5.54 -10.57 20.17
C THR A 733 -4.81 -11.63 21.00
N LEU A 734 -3.50 -11.82 20.80
CA LEU A 734 -2.70 -12.79 21.55
C LEU A 734 -2.71 -12.54 23.07
N LYS A 735 -2.70 -11.28 23.52
CA LYS A 735 -2.77 -10.92 24.95
C LYS A 735 -4.05 -11.42 25.63
N GLN A 736 -5.13 -11.64 24.88
CA GLN A 736 -6.38 -12.18 25.41
C GLN A 736 -6.27 -13.68 25.75
N TYR A 737 -5.38 -14.40 25.08
CA TYR A 737 -5.20 -15.85 25.22
C TYR A 737 -3.97 -16.22 26.07
N LEU A 738 -2.93 -15.39 26.07
CA LEU A 738 -1.69 -15.62 26.81
C LEU A 738 -1.73 -14.99 28.22
N LYS A 739 -1.51 -15.80 29.26
CA LYS A 739 -1.60 -15.36 30.67
C LYS A 739 -0.31 -14.75 31.25
N LYS A 740 0.85 -14.87 30.58
CA LYS A 740 2.16 -14.42 31.11
C LYS A 740 3.14 -13.94 30.03
N GLY A 741 3.89 -12.89 30.38
CA GLY A 741 5.13 -12.46 29.72
C GLY A 741 4.96 -11.45 28.57
N PRO A 742 5.98 -10.63 28.28
CA PRO A 742 5.99 -9.78 27.09
C PRO A 742 6.11 -10.64 25.82
N ILE A 743 5.19 -10.45 24.87
CA ILE A 743 5.24 -11.08 23.55
C ILE A 743 6.25 -10.30 22.72
N ILE A 744 7.40 -10.91 22.43
CA ILE A 744 8.43 -10.31 21.56
C ILE A 744 8.52 -11.18 20.32
N ALA A 745 7.86 -10.77 19.24
CA ALA A 745 8.02 -11.38 17.94
C ALA A 745 9.07 -10.61 17.13
N ARG A 746 10.09 -11.30 16.63
CA ARG A 746 11.12 -10.70 15.76
C ARG A 746 11.15 -11.48 14.46
N ARG A 747 11.61 -10.85 13.38
CA ARG A 747 11.89 -11.60 12.14
C ARG A 747 12.86 -12.74 12.44
N SER A 748 12.50 -13.95 12.02
CA SER A 748 13.41 -15.10 12.12
C SER A 748 14.68 -14.85 11.31
N LYS A 749 15.84 -15.10 11.92
CA LYS A 749 17.14 -15.06 11.24
C LYS A 749 17.36 -16.25 10.31
N TYR A 750 16.74 -17.38 10.64
CA TYR A 750 16.85 -18.65 9.92
C TYR A 750 15.45 -19.23 9.72
N PRO A 751 14.61 -18.64 8.85
CA PRO A 751 13.26 -19.12 8.62
C PRO A 751 13.30 -20.51 7.96
N LEU A 752 12.62 -21.48 8.55
CA LEU A 752 12.48 -22.84 8.01
C LEU A 752 11.13 -23.08 7.33
N ILE A 753 10.18 -22.14 7.48
CA ILE A 753 8.90 -22.13 6.77
C ILE A 753 8.98 -21.04 5.69
N GLU A 754 8.84 -21.47 4.43
CA GLU A 754 8.96 -20.58 3.28
C GLU A 754 7.67 -19.82 3.00
N GLY A 755 6.49 -20.43 3.22
CA GLY A 755 5.20 -19.82 2.95
C GLY A 755 4.06 -20.50 3.69
N VAL A 756 3.01 -19.77 3.97
CA VAL A 756 1.78 -20.27 4.59
C VAL A 756 0.59 -19.74 3.79
N PHE A 757 -0.24 -20.67 3.33
CA PHE A 757 -1.40 -20.39 2.49
C PHE A 757 -2.60 -21.15 3.00
N THR A 758 -3.82 -20.65 2.76
CA THR A 758 -5.01 -21.51 2.81
C THR A 758 -5.39 -22.01 1.43
N ILE A 759 -6.15 -23.08 1.35
CA ILE A 759 -6.75 -23.62 0.13
C ILE A 759 -8.24 -23.92 0.35
N GLY A 760 -9.04 -23.99 -0.71
CA GLY A 760 -10.41 -24.49 -0.65
C GLY A 760 -11.46 -23.38 -0.63
N SER A 761 -12.37 -23.40 0.34
CA SER A 761 -13.46 -22.41 0.42
C SER A 761 -13.11 -21.17 1.23
N THR A 762 -12.02 -21.17 2.01
CA THR A 762 -11.63 -20.05 2.86
C THR A 762 -11.59 -18.73 2.08
N GLY A 763 -12.23 -17.70 2.62
CA GLY A 763 -12.36 -16.37 2.01
C GLY A 763 -13.14 -16.31 0.70
N SER A 764 -14.00 -17.29 0.44
CA SER A 764 -15.04 -17.22 -0.60
C SER A 764 -16.44 -17.26 0.02
N ILE A 765 -17.46 -16.85 -0.74
CA ILE A 765 -18.87 -16.93 -0.36
C ILE A 765 -19.30 -18.33 0.07
N ALA A 766 -18.64 -19.37 -0.47
CA ALA A 766 -18.93 -20.77 -0.16
C ALA A 766 -18.34 -21.26 1.17
N GLN A 767 -17.52 -20.45 1.85
CA GLN A 767 -17.09 -20.75 3.22
C GLN A 767 -18.30 -20.69 4.16
N THR A 768 -18.39 -21.65 5.07
CA THR A 768 -19.33 -21.63 6.19
C THR A 768 -18.57 -21.67 7.51
N SER A 769 -19.25 -21.39 8.61
CA SER A 769 -18.62 -21.48 9.95
C SER A 769 -18.27 -22.92 10.37
N GLU A 770 -18.78 -23.92 9.66
CA GLU A 770 -18.50 -25.35 9.87
C GLU A 770 -17.44 -25.90 8.92
N SER A 771 -17.13 -25.17 7.83
CA SER A 771 -16.05 -25.54 6.92
C SER A 771 -14.71 -25.56 7.64
N ASP A 772 -13.86 -26.51 7.28
CA ASP A 772 -12.47 -26.55 7.70
C ASP A 772 -11.66 -25.37 7.15
N ILE A 773 -10.52 -25.10 7.82
CA ILE A 773 -9.47 -24.22 7.32
C ILE A 773 -8.24 -25.08 7.04
N ASP A 774 -7.99 -25.31 5.76
CA ASP A 774 -6.84 -26.07 5.29
C ASP A 774 -5.66 -25.16 5.02
N TYR A 775 -4.53 -25.41 5.69
CA TYR A 775 -3.29 -24.65 5.52
C TYR A 775 -2.25 -25.47 4.77
N TRP A 776 -1.66 -24.89 3.73
CA TRP A 776 -0.39 -25.33 3.18
C TRP A 776 0.75 -24.64 3.91
N VAL A 777 1.60 -25.43 4.56
CA VAL A 777 2.83 -24.99 5.21
C VAL A 777 3.99 -25.41 4.32
N CYS A 778 4.49 -24.46 3.54
CA CYS A 778 5.54 -24.69 2.56
C CYS A 778 6.92 -24.71 3.23
N ILE A 779 7.67 -25.78 3.00
CA ILE A 779 9.03 -26.00 3.51
C ILE A 779 9.94 -26.40 2.35
N ASN A 780 11.25 -26.32 2.58
CA ASN A 780 12.24 -26.94 1.71
C ASN A 780 12.87 -28.13 2.46
N GLU A 781 12.53 -29.36 2.06
CA GLU A 781 13.00 -30.57 2.72
C GLU A 781 14.52 -30.77 2.61
N GLU A 782 15.20 -30.20 1.60
CA GLU A 782 16.67 -30.27 1.51
C GLU A 782 17.37 -29.59 2.68
N HIS A 783 16.71 -28.65 3.36
CA HIS A 783 17.23 -27.93 4.52
C HIS A 783 16.81 -28.56 5.87
N LEU A 784 16.03 -29.64 5.85
CA LEU A 784 15.47 -30.27 7.04
C LEU A 784 15.81 -31.76 7.07
N ASN A 785 16.17 -32.28 8.24
CA ASN A 785 16.32 -33.72 8.42
C ASN A 785 14.96 -34.36 8.77
N PRO A 786 14.79 -35.69 8.58
CA PRO A 786 13.53 -36.36 8.87
C PRO A 786 13.00 -36.17 10.30
N LYS A 787 13.88 -36.17 11.31
CA LYS A 787 13.49 -35.95 12.72
C LYS A 787 12.91 -34.55 12.94
N SER A 788 13.49 -33.54 12.29
CA SER A 788 12.98 -32.16 12.34
C SER A 788 11.60 -32.05 11.67
N ILE A 789 11.39 -32.75 10.56
CA ILE A 789 10.07 -32.81 9.90
C ILE A 789 9.04 -33.48 10.82
N ASP A 790 9.40 -34.55 11.51
CA ASP A 790 8.49 -35.22 12.46
C ASP A 790 8.14 -34.34 13.67
N LEU A 791 9.11 -33.57 14.19
CA LEU A 791 8.85 -32.57 15.21
C LEU A 791 7.88 -31.49 14.73
N LEU A 792 8.05 -31.03 13.48
CA LEU A 792 7.14 -30.06 12.87
C LEU A 792 5.74 -30.66 12.71
N ARG A 793 5.60 -31.90 12.22
CA ARG A 793 4.30 -32.60 12.16
C ARG A 793 3.64 -32.70 13.52
N LYS A 794 4.41 -33.04 14.57
CA LYS A 794 3.91 -33.10 15.94
C LYS A 794 3.39 -31.73 16.40
N LYS A 795 4.16 -30.66 16.15
CA LYS A 795 3.73 -29.28 16.46
C LYS A 795 2.42 -28.93 15.74
N LEU A 796 2.32 -29.23 14.45
CA LEU A 796 1.11 -28.96 13.66
C LEU A 796 -0.10 -29.71 14.22
N GLY A 797 0.02 -31.01 14.52
CA GLY A 797 -1.09 -31.78 15.13
C GLY A 797 -1.52 -31.24 16.49
N MET A 798 -0.60 -30.74 17.31
CA MET A 798 -0.94 -30.08 18.58
C MET A 798 -1.71 -28.78 18.36
N ILE A 799 -1.35 -28.00 17.32
CA ILE A 799 -2.09 -26.79 16.94
C ILE A 799 -3.49 -27.15 16.40
N GLU A 800 -3.64 -28.22 15.63
CA GLU A 800 -4.96 -28.71 15.16
C GLU A 800 -5.87 -29.10 16.34
N HIS A 801 -5.35 -29.87 17.30
CA HIS A 801 -6.09 -30.23 18.50
C HIS A 801 -6.49 -28.99 19.31
N MET A 802 -5.57 -28.05 19.50
CA MET A 802 -5.84 -26.79 20.19
C MET A 802 -6.90 -25.94 19.48
N ALA A 803 -6.86 -25.88 18.14
CA ALA A 803 -7.85 -25.17 17.33
C ALA A 803 -9.26 -25.73 17.54
N TRP A 804 -9.40 -27.06 17.61
CA TRP A 804 -10.68 -27.68 17.92
C TRP A 804 -11.12 -27.41 19.36
N ASP A 805 -10.28 -27.73 20.34
CA ASP A 805 -10.65 -27.72 21.76
C ASP A 805 -10.97 -26.32 22.31
N ARG A 806 -10.34 -25.26 21.77
CA ARG A 806 -10.49 -23.89 22.28
C ARG A 806 -11.32 -22.97 21.39
N PHE A 807 -11.18 -23.16 20.08
CA PHE A 807 -11.78 -22.29 19.07
C PHE A 807 -12.91 -22.96 18.30
N GLU A 808 -13.21 -24.24 18.57
CA GLU A 808 -14.27 -25.01 17.91
C GLU A 808 -14.13 -24.96 16.37
N THR A 809 -12.89 -24.98 15.91
CA THR A 809 -12.56 -24.80 14.49
C THR A 809 -11.71 -25.96 14.02
N LYS A 810 -12.21 -26.68 13.00
CA LYS A 810 -11.44 -27.73 12.35
C LYS A 810 -10.37 -27.08 11.47
N VAL A 811 -9.10 -27.34 11.81
CA VAL A 811 -7.92 -26.91 11.05
C VAL A 811 -7.16 -28.14 10.61
N THR A 812 -6.66 -28.11 9.37
CA THR A 812 -5.78 -29.16 8.84
C THR A 812 -4.53 -28.52 8.27
N PHE A 813 -3.34 -28.97 8.65
CA PHE A 813 -2.08 -28.54 8.07
C PHE A 813 -1.52 -29.60 7.12
N PHE A 814 -1.24 -29.17 5.89
CA PHE A 814 -0.53 -29.92 4.88
C PHE A 814 0.90 -29.39 4.80
N LEU A 815 1.87 -30.24 5.16
CA LEU A 815 3.28 -29.94 4.87
C LEU A 815 3.52 -30.12 3.38
N VAL A 816 4.00 -29.07 2.73
CA VAL A 816 4.25 -29.04 1.29
C VAL A 816 5.73 -28.75 1.06
N ASP A 817 6.45 -29.74 0.54
CA ASP A 817 7.80 -29.52 0.04
C ASP A 817 7.76 -28.76 -1.29
N ILE A 818 8.41 -27.60 -1.35
CA ILE A 818 8.37 -26.72 -2.53
C ILE A 818 8.99 -27.38 -3.76
N LEU A 819 10.02 -28.23 -3.60
CA LEU A 819 10.73 -28.86 -4.72
C LEU A 819 9.89 -29.98 -5.34
N ARG A 820 9.20 -30.76 -4.52
CA ARG A 820 8.22 -31.76 -4.98
C ARG A 820 6.99 -31.08 -5.60
N ALA A 821 6.43 -30.07 -4.92
CA ALA A 821 5.25 -29.35 -5.39
C ALA A 821 5.47 -28.72 -6.77
N LYS A 822 6.66 -28.15 -7.02
CA LYS A 822 7.09 -27.68 -8.34
C LYS A 822 6.86 -28.70 -9.45
N ASN A 823 7.22 -29.96 -9.20
CA ASN A 823 7.10 -31.06 -10.15
C ASN A 823 5.72 -31.74 -10.15
N ASN A 824 4.73 -31.16 -9.46
CA ASN A 824 3.39 -31.73 -9.26
C ASN A 824 3.45 -33.05 -8.46
N ASP A 825 4.35 -33.13 -7.49
CA ASP A 825 4.36 -34.19 -6.48
C ASP A 825 3.98 -33.57 -5.12
N PHE A 826 2.87 -34.05 -4.56
CA PHE A 826 2.36 -33.60 -3.26
C PHE A 826 2.40 -34.73 -2.20
N GLY A 827 3.13 -35.81 -2.49
CA GLY A 827 3.26 -36.96 -1.59
C GLY A 827 2.14 -37.99 -1.69
N ASP A 828 2.32 -39.09 -0.95
CA ASP A 828 1.35 -40.17 -0.86
C ASP A 828 0.19 -39.78 0.08
N SER A 829 -1.01 -39.84 -0.49
CA SER A 829 -2.36 -39.79 0.10
C SER A 829 -2.47 -39.72 1.63
N THR A 830 -3.02 -38.61 2.14
CA THR A 830 -3.85 -38.68 3.37
C THR A 830 -5.18 -39.37 3.06
N LEU A 831 -5.95 -39.78 4.08
CA LEU A 831 -7.32 -40.33 3.96
C LEU A 831 -8.29 -39.45 3.13
N GLU A 832 -7.89 -38.21 2.79
CA GLU A 832 -8.72 -37.24 2.08
C GLU A 832 -8.30 -36.91 0.64
N SER A 833 -7.20 -37.47 0.11
CA SER A 833 -6.70 -37.22 -1.27
C SER A 833 -6.31 -38.53 -1.97
N SER A 834 -6.69 -38.70 -3.24
CA SER A 834 -6.48 -39.93 -4.03
C SER A 834 -5.06 -40.09 -4.59
N GLY A 835 -4.03 -39.73 -3.82
CA GLY A 835 -2.61 -39.89 -4.21
C GLY A 835 -2.22 -39.18 -5.51
N SER A 836 -1.23 -39.73 -6.22
CA SER A 836 -0.62 -39.23 -7.46
C SER A 836 -1.57 -39.05 -8.66
N ALA A 837 -2.85 -39.44 -8.54
CA ALA A 837 -3.84 -39.40 -9.60
C ALA A 837 -4.48 -38.01 -9.85
N GLN A 838 -4.22 -36.99 -9.02
CA GLN A 838 -4.86 -35.66 -9.13
C GLN A 838 -3.91 -34.48 -8.87
N SER A 839 -2.60 -34.66 -9.01
CA SER A 839 -1.65 -33.64 -8.52
C SER A 839 -1.76 -32.30 -9.23
N ARG A 840 -2.00 -32.27 -10.54
CA ARG A 840 -2.18 -31.00 -11.27
C ARG A 840 -3.54 -30.39 -11.02
N LEU A 841 -4.59 -31.20 -10.82
CA LEU A 841 -5.90 -30.71 -10.39
C LEU A 841 -5.83 -30.05 -9.01
N LEU A 842 -5.07 -30.62 -8.07
CA LEU A 842 -4.85 -30.03 -6.76
C LEU A 842 -4.11 -28.69 -6.87
N LYS A 843 -3.08 -28.61 -7.73
CA LYS A 843 -2.36 -27.35 -8.00
C LYS A 843 -3.27 -26.30 -8.65
N GLU A 844 -4.12 -26.69 -9.60
CA GLU A 844 -5.13 -25.81 -10.19
C GLU A 844 -6.09 -25.26 -9.13
N GLU A 845 -6.62 -26.14 -8.25
CA GLU A 845 -7.50 -25.74 -7.15
C GLU A 845 -6.77 -24.80 -6.17
N PHE A 846 -5.52 -25.11 -5.82
CA PHE A 846 -4.68 -24.25 -4.98
C PHE A 846 -4.56 -22.86 -5.59
N TYR A 847 -4.08 -22.74 -6.83
CA TYR A 847 -3.89 -21.45 -7.48
C TYR A 847 -5.19 -20.67 -7.69
N ARG A 848 -6.31 -21.36 -7.87
CA ARG A 848 -7.62 -20.73 -7.98
C ARG A 848 -8.20 -20.27 -6.64
N THR A 849 -7.83 -20.89 -5.53
CA THR A 849 -8.50 -20.67 -4.23
C THR A 849 -7.60 -20.16 -3.11
N MET A 850 -6.29 -20.04 -3.34
CA MET A 850 -5.35 -19.73 -2.28
C MET A 850 -5.57 -18.36 -1.67
N ILE A 851 -5.41 -18.29 -0.35
CA ILE A 851 -5.15 -17.04 0.36
C ILE A 851 -3.71 -17.09 0.87
N TYR A 852 -2.94 -16.07 0.53
CA TYR A 852 -1.62 -15.83 1.11
C TYR A 852 -1.78 -15.32 2.55
N VAL A 853 -1.25 -16.09 3.50
CA VAL A 853 -1.32 -15.78 4.93
C VAL A 853 -0.01 -15.14 5.40
N ALA A 854 1.14 -15.76 5.07
CA ALA A 854 2.46 -15.25 5.43
C ALA A 854 3.59 -15.90 4.61
N GLY A 855 4.77 -15.26 4.56
CA GLY A 855 5.99 -15.84 4.00
C GLY A 855 6.35 -15.32 2.61
N LYS A 856 6.81 -16.23 1.74
CA LYS A 856 7.12 -15.97 0.34
C LYS A 856 5.87 -16.11 -0.53
N ILE A 857 5.86 -15.43 -1.68
CA ILE A 857 4.71 -15.39 -2.61
C ILE A 857 4.94 -16.37 -3.77
N PRO A 858 3.96 -17.16 -4.23
CA PRO A 858 4.12 -18.01 -5.41
C PRO A 858 4.43 -17.19 -6.65
N LEU A 859 5.50 -17.50 -7.38
CA LEU A 859 5.87 -16.77 -8.61
C LEU A 859 4.73 -16.75 -9.63
N TRP A 860 3.96 -17.85 -9.73
CA TRP A 860 2.78 -17.95 -10.58
C TRP A 860 1.78 -16.81 -10.34
N SER A 861 1.59 -16.40 -9.09
CA SER A 861 0.59 -15.41 -8.68
C SER A 861 0.89 -13.98 -9.12
N VAL A 862 2.16 -13.69 -9.47
CA VAL A 862 2.67 -12.36 -9.80
C VAL A 862 3.02 -12.20 -11.29
N LEU A 863 2.77 -13.22 -12.11
CA LEU A 863 3.00 -13.20 -13.56
C LEU A 863 1.70 -13.37 -14.35
N PRO A 864 1.35 -12.45 -15.28
CA PRO A 864 0.20 -12.64 -16.14
C PRO A 864 0.39 -13.88 -17.01
N THR A 865 -0.71 -14.55 -17.38
CA THR A 865 -0.65 -15.80 -18.16
C THR A 865 0.06 -15.62 -19.50
N SER A 866 -0.14 -14.46 -20.13
CA SER A 866 0.51 -14.04 -21.38
C SER A 866 2.04 -14.06 -21.33
N ILE A 867 2.63 -13.79 -20.15
CA ILE A 867 4.07 -13.84 -19.93
C ILE A 867 4.48 -15.22 -19.42
N SER A 868 3.74 -15.79 -18.46
CA SER A 868 4.16 -17.02 -17.79
C SER A 868 4.26 -18.20 -18.76
N ILE A 869 3.35 -18.31 -19.73
CA ILE A 869 3.32 -19.41 -20.71
C ILE A 869 4.63 -19.60 -21.49
N ASN A 870 5.33 -18.51 -21.80
CA ASN A 870 6.57 -18.56 -22.59
C ASN A 870 7.83 -18.27 -21.77
N TYR A 871 7.72 -17.57 -20.63
CA TYR A 871 8.87 -16.97 -19.96
C TYR A 871 9.03 -17.34 -18.48
N TYR A 872 8.15 -18.17 -17.90
CA TYR A 872 8.18 -18.49 -16.47
C TYR A 872 9.56 -18.97 -15.97
N ASN A 873 10.15 -20.00 -16.59
CA ASN A 873 11.45 -20.55 -16.17
C ASN A 873 12.61 -19.57 -16.39
N SER A 874 12.57 -18.80 -17.47
CA SER A 874 13.59 -17.79 -17.78
C SER A 874 13.56 -16.65 -16.77
N ILE A 875 12.37 -16.18 -16.40
CA ILE A 875 12.17 -15.20 -15.33
C ILE A 875 12.65 -15.76 -14.00
N LEU A 876 12.24 -16.99 -13.64
CA LEU A 876 12.67 -17.66 -12.42
C LEU A 876 14.20 -17.72 -12.31
N THR A 877 14.88 -18.12 -13.39
CA THR A 877 16.34 -18.19 -13.44
C THR A 877 16.96 -16.81 -13.21
N ASN A 878 16.44 -15.79 -13.89
CA ASN A 878 16.93 -14.42 -13.75
C ASN A 878 16.76 -13.89 -12.32
N ILE A 879 15.59 -14.08 -11.70
CA ILE A 879 15.34 -13.58 -10.34
C ILE A 879 16.14 -14.36 -9.29
N SER A 880 16.38 -15.66 -9.50
CA SER A 880 17.12 -16.51 -8.56
C SER A 880 18.59 -16.10 -8.42
N THR A 881 19.16 -15.47 -9.45
CA THR A 881 20.53 -14.92 -9.39
C THR A 881 20.68 -13.67 -8.52
N ILE A 882 19.56 -13.12 -8.03
CA ILE A 882 19.52 -11.88 -7.23
C ILE A 882 19.11 -12.25 -5.79
N PRO A 883 20.04 -12.22 -4.81
CA PRO A 883 19.76 -12.64 -3.43
C PRO A 883 18.55 -11.94 -2.78
N ASN A 884 18.26 -10.69 -3.15
CA ASN A 884 17.11 -9.91 -2.64
C ASN A 884 15.74 -10.30 -3.24
N LEU A 885 15.70 -11.17 -4.26
CA LEU A 885 14.48 -11.68 -4.89
C LEU A 885 14.11 -13.10 -4.42
N MET A 886 14.77 -13.62 -3.37
CA MET A 886 14.41 -14.83 -2.63
C MET A 886 13.03 -14.78 -1.93
N ARG A 887 12.18 -13.81 -2.27
CA ARG A 887 10.85 -13.60 -1.70
C ARG A 887 9.73 -14.38 -2.42
N TYR A 888 10.06 -15.04 -3.53
CA TYR A 888 9.11 -15.86 -4.28
C TYR A 888 9.40 -17.35 -4.06
N ILE A 889 8.34 -18.15 -4.04
CA ILE A 889 8.44 -19.62 -4.12
C ILE A 889 8.04 -20.09 -5.50
N ASP A 890 8.77 -21.08 -6.00
CA ASP A 890 8.44 -21.76 -7.24
C ASP A 890 7.66 -23.04 -6.93
N LEU A 891 6.33 -22.96 -7.08
CA LEU A 891 5.45 -24.13 -7.02
C LEU A 891 5.13 -24.67 -8.42
N GLY A 892 5.82 -24.20 -9.46
CA GLY A 892 5.64 -24.59 -10.87
C GLY A 892 4.45 -23.93 -11.57
N ASP A 893 4.61 -23.61 -12.85
CA ASP A 893 3.51 -23.10 -13.70
C ASP A 893 2.59 -24.24 -14.18
N ILE A 894 1.35 -23.91 -14.55
CA ILE A 894 0.35 -24.90 -15.00
C ILE A 894 -0.50 -24.34 -16.14
N HIS A 895 -0.56 -25.06 -17.25
CA HIS A 895 -1.35 -24.67 -18.44
C HIS A 895 -2.23 -25.80 -19.00
N ALA A 896 -1.99 -27.04 -18.59
CA ALA A 896 -2.77 -28.20 -18.99
C ALA A 896 -2.73 -29.27 -17.89
N ILE A 897 -3.77 -30.11 -17.85
CA ILE A 897 -3.90 -31.24 -16.93
C ILE A 897 -4.05 -32.51 -17.79
N PRO A 898 -3.22 -33.55 -17.60
CA PRO A 898 -3.34 -34.81 -18.34
C PRO A 898 -4.74 -35.42 -18.23
N THR A 899 -5.22 -35.97 -19.33
CA THR A 899 -6.56 -36.59 -19.39
C THR A 899 -6.75 -37.74 -18.42
N SER A 900 -5.67 -38.46 -18.08
CA SER A 900 -5.68 -39.53 -17.08
C SER A 900 -6.02 -39.04 -15.67
N GLU A 901 -5.63 -37.80 -15.31
CA GLU A 901 -5.96 -37.23 -14.00
C GLU A 901 -7.47 -36.91 -13.88
N TYR A 902 -8.13 -36.52 -14.99
CA TYR A 902 -9.57 -36.26 -14.98
C TYR A 902 -10.38 -37.52 -14.65
N TYR A 903 -10.02 -38.67 -15.23
CA TYR A 903 -10.71 -39.94 -14.96
C TYR A 903 -10.60 -40.35 -13.49
N GLY A 904 -9.39 -40.30 -12.92
CA GLY A 904 -9.16 -40.56 -11.50
C GLY A 904 -9.91 -39.57 -10.59
N ALA A 905 -10.00 -38.31 -11.01
CA ALA A 905 -10.78 -37.28 -10.31
C ALA A 905 -12.28 -37.52 -10.32
N SER A 906 -12.84 -37.97 -11.44
CA SER A 906 -14.26 -38.31 -11.53
C SER A 906 -14.61 -39.45 -10.58
N ILE A 907 -13.84 -40.54 -10.55
CA ILE A 907 -14.05 -41.65 -9.62
C ILE A 907 -14.01 -41.17 -8.17
N TRP A 908 -13.04 -40.31 -7.83
CA TRP A 908 -12.92 -39.77 -6.49
C TRP A 908 -14.13 -38.93 -6.06
N GLN A 909 -14.66 -38.08 -6.95
CA GLN A 909 -15.88 -37.33 -6.65
C GLN A 909 -17.09 -38.25 -6.46
N MET A 910 -17.16 -39.38 -7.17
CA MET A 910 -18.19 -40.42 -6.96
C MET A 910 -18.08 -41.15 -5.62
N PHE A 911 -17.00 -41.03 -4.86
CA PHE A 911 -16.95 -41.51 -3.46
C PHE A 911 -17.15 -40.38 -2.44
N LYS A 912 -16.69 -39.16 -2.76
CA LYS A 912 -16.80 -37.99 -1.87
C LYS A 912 -18.22 -37.45 -1.72
N TRP A 913 -19.11 -37.66 -2.69
CA TRP A 913 -20.49 -37.17 -2.61
C TRP A 913 -21.25 -37.70 -1.37
N LEU A 914 -20.86 -38.86 -0.82
CA LEU A 914 -21.43 -39.39 0.43
C LEU A 914 -21.22 -38.46 1.63
N LYS A 915 -20.14 -37.66 1.63
CA LYS A 915 -19.81 -36.69 2.68
C LYS A 915 -20.16 -35.26 2.29
N SER A 916 -20.01 -34.91 1.01
CA SER A 916 -20.21 -33.54 0.51
C SER A 916 -20.84 -33.54 -0.89
N PRO A 917 -22.14 -33.89 -0.99
CA PRO A 917 -22.79 -34.13 -2.29
C PRO A 917 -22.77 -32.89 -3.18
N PHE A 918 -23.12 -31.73 -2.63
CA PHE A 918 -23.22 -30.48 -3.37
C PHE A 918 -21.86 -30.02 -3.93
N LYS A 919 -20.79 -30.14 -3.14
CA LYS A 919 -19.42 -29.82 -3.58
C LYS A 919 -18.97 -30.78 -4.70
N SER A 920 -19.31 -32.07 -4.57
CA SER A 920 -18.94 -33.08 -5.57
C SER A 920 -19.62 -32.87 -6.91
N VAL A 921 -20.89 -32.45 -6.96
CA VAL A 921 -21.58 -32.10 -8.22
C VAL A 921 -20.87 -30.95 -8.94
N ILE A 922 -20.57 -29.86 -8.23
CA ILE A 922 -19.87 -28.69 -8.80
C ILE A 922 -18.49 -29.09 -9.33
N LYS A 923 -17.75 -29.93 -8.60
CA LYS A 923 -16.44 -30.43 -9.05
C LYS A 923 -16.56 -31.36 -10.25
N MET A 924 -17.60 -32.19 -10.33
CA MET A 924 -17.83 -33.06 -11.49
C MET A 924 -18.07 -32.26 -12.77
N ALA A 925 -18.91 -31.22 -12.68
CA ALA A 925 -19.13 -30.30 -13.79
C ALA A 925 -17.85 -29.57 -14.24
N LEU A 926 -16.98 -29.23 -13.30
CA LEU A 926 -15.66 -28.67 -13.63
C LEU A 926 -14.78 -29.66 -14.40
N LEU A 927 -14.79 -30.93 -14.02
CA LEU A 927 -14.04 -31.97 -14.73
C LEU A 927 -14.60 -32.18 -16.15
N GLU A 928 -15.92 -32.23 -16.30
CA GLU A 928 -16.58 -32.33 -17.61
C GLU A 928 -16.17 -31.18 -18.54
N LYS A 929 -16.31 -29.93 -18.06
CA LYS A 929 -15.87 -28.75 -18.79
C LYS A 929 -14.40 -28.84 -19.21
N TYR A 930 -13.51 -29.26 -18.30
CA TYR A 930 -12.09 -29.41 -18.61
C TYR A 930 -11.79 -30.48 -19.65
N ILE A 931 -12.50 -31.60 -19.64
CA ILE A 931 -12.37 -32.65 -20.65
C ILE A 931 -12.78 -32.09 -22.03
N TYR A 932 -13.89 -31.35 -22.09
CA TYR A 932 -14.40 -30.81 -23.34
C TYR A 932 -13.54 -29.67 -23.93
N GLU A 933 -13.02 -28.80 -23.06
CA GLU A 933 -12.22 -27.63 -23.44
C GLU A 933 -10.71 -27.91 -23.52
N TYR A 934 -10.28 -29.16 -23.36
CA TYR A 934 -8.86 -29.51 -23.35
C TYR A 934 -8.13 -28.99 -24.59
N GLY A 935 -7.10 -28.16 -24.36
CA GLY A 935 -6.31 -27.53 -25.43
C GLY A 935 -7.00 -26.37 -26.17
N LYS A 936 -8.28 -26.08 -25.87
CA LYS A 936 -9.04 -24.98 -26.49
C LYS A 936 -9.01 -23.70 -25.65
N GLU A 937 -9.05 -23.86 -24.33
CA GLU A 937 -9.18 -22.76 -23.38
C GLU A 937 -8.15 -22.86 -22.25
N PHE A 938 -7.82 -21.72 -21.64
CA PHE A 938 -6.97 -21.71 -20.45
C PHE A 938 -7.67 -22.35 -19.24
N LEU A 939 -6.88 -22.99 -18.37
CA LEU A 939 -7.34 -23.48 -17.07
C LEU A 939 -7.96 -22.36 -16.24
N LEU A 940 -8.91 -22.71 -15.37
CA LEU A 940 -9.68 -21.72 -14.61
C LEU A 940 -8.80 -20.91 -13.66
N CYS A 941 -7.77 -21.50 -13.04
CA CYS A 941 -6.78 -20.76 -12.26
C CYS A 941 -6.09 -19.65 -13.05
N ASN A 942 -5.74 -19.86 -14.33
CA ASN A 942 -5.11 -18.85 -15.18
C ASN A 942 -6.10 -17.76 -15.59
N LYS A 943 -7.34 -18.14 -15.92
CA LYS A 943 -8.42 -17.16 -16.17
C LYS A 943 -8.69 -16.32 -14.92
N TYR A 944 -8.67 -16.93 -13.74
CA TYR A 944 -8.85 -16.27 -12.44
C TYR A 944 -7.71 -15.29 -12.16
N LYS A 945 -6.45 -15.73 -12.38
CA LYS A 945 -5.26 -14.88 -12.29
C LYS A 945 -5.32 -13.66 -13.20
N ASP A 946 -5.68 -13.87 -14.46
CA ASP A 946 -5.81 -12.77 -15.41
C ASP A 946 -6.92 -11.78 -14.99
N GLY A 947 -7.91 -12.24 -14.22
CA GLY A 947 -8.94 -11.41 -13.60
C GLY A 947 -8.40 -10.30 -12.69
N TRP A 948 -7.39 -10.57 -11.84
CA TRP A 948 -6.72 -9.53 -11.05
C TRP A 948 -5.55 -8.87 -11.78
N MET A 949 -4.83 -9.59 -12.64
CA MET A 949 -3.71 -9.01 -13.39
C MET A 949 -4.18 -7.90 -14.32
N ASN A 950 -5.24 -8.18 -15.08
CA ASN A 950 -5.79 -7.27 -16.08
C ASN A 950 -6.96 -6.44 -15.55
N SER A 951 -7.08 -6.35 -14.22
CA SER A 951 -8.11 -5.55 -13.59
C SER A 951 -7.93 -4.06 -13.87
N GLY A 952 -9.03 -3.32 -13.68
CA GLY A 952 -9.04 -1.87 -13.61
C GLY A 952 -8.11 -1.30 -12.53
N THR A 953 -8.20 0.01 -12.31
CA THR A 953 -7.64 0.58 -11.08
C THR A 953 -8.35 0.05 -9.84
N ARG A 954 -9.62 -0.35 -10.00
CA ARG A 954 -10.47 -0.95 -8.97
C ARG A 954 -10.72 -2.44 -9.22
N LEU A 955 -10.64 -3.25 -8.17
CA LEU A 955 -11.17 -4.61 -8.17
C LEU A 955 -12.69 -4.57 -7.96
N LYS A 956 -13.48 -5.29 -8.77
CA LYS A 956 -14.95 -5.27 -8.64
C LYS A 956 -15.43 -6.35 -7.67
N PRO A 957 -16.53 -6.10 -6.93
CA PRO A 957 -17.23 -7.14 -6.16
C PRO A 957 -17.59 -8.34 -7.04
N ALA A 958 -17.49 -9.55 -6.49
CA ALA A 958 -17.67 -10.84 -7.18
C ALA A 958 -16.67 -11.16 -8.30
N GLN A 959 -15.90 -10.20 -8.82
CA GLN A 959 -14.95 -10.46 -9.91
C GLN A 959 -13.93 -11.53 -9.55
N ASN A 960 -13.48 -11.54 -8.29
CA ASN A 960 -12.45 -12.46 -7.81
C ASN A 960 -12.85 -13.16 -6.51
N ASP A 961 -14.08 -13.68 -6.44
CA ASP A 961 -14.43 -14.75 -5.51
C ASP A 961 -14.26 -16.09 -6.23
N SER A 962 -13.50 -17.02 -5.64
CA SER A 962 -13.08 -18.25 -6.33
C SER A 962 -14.23 -19.20 -6.67
N TYR A 963 -15.32 -19.19 -5.89
CA TYR A 963 -16.51 -20.02 -6.12
C TYR A 963 -17.48 -19.35 -7.07
N TYR A 964 -17.72 -18.04 -6.93
CA TYR A 964 -18.50 -17.29 -7.90
C TYR A 964 -17.86 -17.37 -9.30
N PHE A 965 -16.53 -17.21 -9.38
CA PHE A 965 -15.79 -17.31 -10.64
C PHE A 965 -15.92 -18.69 -11.27
N LEU A 966 -15.83 -19.75 -10.45
CA LEU A 966 -16.09 -21.13 -10.87
C LEU A 966 -17.50 -21.29 -11.44
N LEU A 967 -18.52 -20.95 -10.66
CA LEU A 967 -19.92 -21.12 -11.07
C LEU A 967 -20.24 -20.33 -12.33
N ASN A 968 -19.79 -19.08 -12.43
CA ASN A 968 -20.00 -18.26 -13.62
C ASN A 968 -19.36 -18.86 -14.89
N ASN A 969 -18.22 -19.54 -14.78
CA ASN A 969 -17.61 -20.22 -15.92
C ASN A 969 -18.31 -21.55 -16.25
N LEU A 970 -18.82 -22.28 -15.26
CA LEU A 970 -19.61 -23.49 -15.49
C LEU A 970 -20.94 -23.16 -16.15
N ILE A 971 -21.65 -22.14 -15.66
CA ILE A 971 -22.93 -21.71 -16.22
C ILE A 971 -22.76 -21.30 -17.68
N LYS A 972 -21.75 -20.47 -18.00
CA LYS A 972 -21.46 -20.09 -19.40
C LYS A 972 -21.18 -21.29 -20.31
N TYR A 973 -20.51 -22.31 -19.79
CA TYR A 973 -20.24 -23.54 -20.52
C TYR A 973 -21.54 -24.28 -20.86
N TYR A 974 -22.39 -24.56 -19.87
CA TYR A 974 -23.67 -25.25 -20.11
C TYR A 974 -24.70 -24.37 -20.84
N GLU A 975 -24.62 -23.03 -20.76
CA GLU A 975 -25.42 -22.13 -21.58
C GLU A 975 -25.09 -22.29 -23.06
N ALA A 976 -23.80 -22.42 -23.40
CA ALA A 976 -23.35 -22.66 -24.77
C ALA A 976 -23.79 -24.03 -25.31
N GLU A 977 -23.84 -25.03 -24.43
CA GLU A 977 -24.35 -26.39 -24.74
C GLU A 977 -25.89 -26.50 -24.62
N GLN A 978 -26.59 -25.41 -24.27
CA GLN A 978 -28.05 -25.34 -24.11
C GLN A 978 -28.63 -26.29 -23.03
N ASP A 979 -27.85 -26.65 -22.00
CA ASP A 979 -28.24 -27.55 -20.92
C ASP A 979 -28.73 -26.78 -19.68
N GLN A 980 -30.01 -26.39 -19.71
CA GLN A 980 -30.64 -25.64 -18.62
C GLN A 980 -30.88 -26.48 -17.35
N ASP A 981 -31.01 -27.80 -17.47
CA ASP A 981 -31.24 -28.69 -16.34
C ASP A 981 -29.99 -28.79 -15.47
N THR A 982 -28.81 -28.94 -16.09
CA THR A 982 -27.54 -28.94 -15.38
C THR A 982 -27.24 -27.58 -14.76
N ILE A 983 -27.57 -26.47 -15.43
CA ILE A 983 -27.47 -25.12 -14.84
C ILE A 983 -28.33 -25.03 -13.56
N SER A 984 -29.58 -25.48 -13.62
CA SER A 984 -30.49 -25.48 -12.47
C SER A 984 -29.96 -26.34 -11.32
N LEU A 985 -29.41 -27.53 -11.62
CA LEU A 985 -28.79 -28.41 -10.62
C LEU A 985 -27.55 -27.78 -9.98
N LEU A 986 -26.68 -27.17 -10.77
CA LEU A 986 -25.47 -26.49 -10.28
C LEU A 986 -25.81 -25.34 -9.33
N LEU A 987 -26.78 -24.51 -9.71
CA LEU A 987 -27.26 -23.42 -8.86
C LEU A 987 -27.90 -23.94 -7.57
N THR A 988 -28.68 -25.02 -7.65
CA THR A 988 -29.26 -25.69 -6.47
C THR A 988 -28.16 -26.16 -5.52
N CYS A 989 -27.16 -26.87 -6.04
CA CYS A 989 -26.03 -27.36 -5.26
C CYS A 989 -25.20 -26.21 -4.67
N PHE A 990 -24.99 -25.13 -5.44
CA PHE A 990 -24.28 -23.96 -4.97
C PHE A 990 -25.00 -23.31 -3.78
N PHE A 991 -26.29 -23.00 -3.90
CA PHE A 991 -27.05 -22.35 -2.83
C PHE A 991 -27.16 -23.23 -1.58
N LEU A 992 -27.37 -24.55 -1.74
CA LEU A 992 -27.34 -25.49 -0.62
C LEU A 992 -25.96 -25.54 0.06
N LYS A 993 -24.86 -25.44 -0.71
CA LYS A 993 -23.50 -25.41 -0.15
C LYS A 993 -23.22 -24.16 0.70
N LEU A 994 -23.90 -23.04 0.43
CA LEU A 994 -23.71 -21.81 1.21
C LEU A 994 -24.21 -21.96 2.65
N GLY A 995 -25.14 -22.88 2.90
CA GLY A 995 -25.73 -23.09 4.22
C GLY A 995 -26.49 -21.85 4.73
N ILE A 996 -27.08 -21.07 3.82
CA ILE A 996 -27.89 -19.90 4.14
C ILE A 996 -29.35 -20.33 4.06
N SER A 997 -30.03 -20.31 5.19
CA SER A 997 -31.42 -20.76 5.32
C SER A 997 -32.42 -19.62 5.49
N ASN A 998 -31.94 -18.45 5.91
CA ASN A 998 -32.75 -17.25 6.11
C ASN A 998 -31.88 -15.98 6.07
N ASP A 999 -32.51 -14.80 6.08
CA ASP A 999 -31.80 -13.50 6.01
C ASP A 999 -30.92 -13.20 7.24
N SER A 1000 -31.26 -13.71 8.43
CA SER A 1000 -30.47 -13.45 9.64
C SER A 1000 -29.10 -14.13 9.63
N ASP A 1001 -28.92 -15.19 8.83
CA ASP A 1001 -27.65 -15.91 8.65
C ASP A 1001 -26.56 -15.04 7.97
N ILE A 1002 -26.96 -13.92 7.33
CA ILE A 1002 -26.05 -13.03 6.58
C ILE A 1002 -26.08 -11.57 7.05
N ASP A 1003 -26.96 -11.18 7.96
CA ASP A 1003 -27.16 -9.78 8.37
C ASP A 1003 -26.18 -9.26 9.45
N HIS A 1004 -25.42 -10.14 10.09
CA HIS A 1004 -24.59 -9.81 11.26
C HIS A 1004 -23.07 -9.79 11.02
N THR A 1005 -22.62 -9.78 9.77
CA THR A 1005 -21.19 -9.82 9.43
C THR A 1005 -20.51 -8.44 9.59
N VAL A 1006 -19.22 -8.42 9.93
CA VAL A 1006 -18.43 -7.20 10.29
C VAL A 1006 -18.30 -6.19 9.15
N PHE A 1007 -18.31 -6.66 7.91
CA PHE A 1007 -18.11 -5.88 6.69
C PHE A 1007 -19.31 -5.95 5.73
N GLY A 1008 -20.17 -6.96 5.85
CA GLY A 1008 -21.36 -7.11 4.99
C GLY A 1008 -21.06 -7.72 3.63
N LEU A 1009 -19.82 -8.17 3.38
CA LEU A 1009 -19.34 -8.71 2.12
C LEU A 1009 -20.11 -9.97 1.72
N ARG A 1010 -20.33 -10.89 2.67
CA ARG A 1010 -21.05 -12.15 2.39
C ARG A 1010 -22.47 -11.88 1.90
N LYS A 1011 -23.19 -10.96 2.56
CA LYS A 1011 -24.53 -10.53 2.16
C LYS A 1011 -24.54 -9.91 0.77
N ILE A 1012 -23.62 -8.99 0.50
CA ILE A 1012 -23.51 -8.30 -0.81
C ILE A 1012 -23.28 -9.32 -1.93
N LEU A 1013 -22.32 -10.23 -1.75
CA LEU A 1013 -22.02 -11.26 -2.74
C LEU A 1013 -23.21 -12.21 -2.95
N PHE A 1014 -23.90 -12.58 -1.86
CA PHE A 1014 -25.10 -13.41 -1.93
C PHE A 1014 -26.21 -12.72 -2.73
N GLU A 1015 -26.57 -11.49 -2.39
CA GLU A 1015 -27.60 -10.72 -3.10
C GLU A 1015 -27.25 -10.52 -4.59
N GLN A 1016 -25.97 -10.33 -4.90
CA GLN A 1016 -25.50 -10.30 -6.29
C GLN A 1016 -25.69 -11.63 -7.01
N CYS A 1017 -25.41 -12.77 -6.37
CA CYS A 1017 -25.65 -14.10 -6.96
C CYS A 1017 -27.14 -14.32 -7.22
N VAL A 1018 -27.99 -13.99 -6.25
CA VAL A 1018 -29.45 -14.11 -6.34
C VAL A 1018 -29.99 -13.30 -7.52
N MET A 1019 -29.61 -12.03 -7.63
CA MET A 1019 -30.02 -11.16 -8.74
C MET A 1019 -29.48 -11.65 -10.09
N LYS A 1020 -28.19 -12.00 -10.17
CA LYS A 1020 -27.54 -12.36 -11.43
C LYS A 1020 -28.14 -13.61 -12.05
N TRP A 1021 -28.46 -14.61 -11.24
CA TRP A 1021 -28.98 -15.89 -11.74
C TRP A 1021 -30.52 -15.97 -11.70
N GLY A 1022 -31.21 -14.89 -11.33
CA GLY A 1022 -32.67 -14.80 -11.38
C GLY A 1022 -33.39 -15.70 -10.37
N TRP A 1023 -32.75 -16.02 -9.23
CA TRP A 1023 -33.38 -16.80 -8.16
C TRP A 1023 -34.08 -15.86 -7.17
N SER A 1024 -35.14 -16.34 -6.52
CA SER A 1024 -35.80 -15.62 -5.43
C SER A 1024 -35.31 -16.14 -4.09
N LYS A 1025 -35.30 -15.30 -3.06
CA LYS A 1025 -35.00 -15.73 -1.68
C LYS A 1025 -35.92 -16.87 -1.24
N ASN A 1026 -37.21 -16.82 -1.60
CA ASN A 1026 -38.19 -17.87 -1.31
C ASN A 1026 -37.89 -19.23 -1.97
N ARG A 1027 -37.08 -19.27 -3.04
CA ARG A 1027 -36.63 -20.53 -3.65
C ARG A 1027 -35.39 -21.10 -2.95
N ILE A 1028 -34.59 -20.22 -2.34
CA ILE A 1028 -33.31 -20.55 -1.71
C ILE A 1028 -33.52 -21.01 -0.27
N PHE A 1029 -34.36 -20.27 0.47
CA PHE A 1029 -34.82 -20.60 1.81
C PHE A 1029 -35.88 -21.70 1.73
#